data_AF-A0AAV4S8I3-F1
#
_entry.id   AF-A0AAV4S8I3-F1
#
_cell.length_a   1.000
_cell.length_b   1.000
_cell.length_c   1.000
_cell.angle_alpha   90.00
_cell.angle_beta   90.00
_cell.angle_gamma   90.00
#
_symmetry.space_group_name_H-M   'P 1'
#
loop_
_entity.id
_entity.type
_entity.pdbx_description
1 polymer ?
#
loop_
_entity_poly.entity_id
_entity_poly.type
_entity_poly.pdbx_seq_one_letter_code
_entity_poly.pdbx_strand_id
1 'polypeptide(L)'
;MRTYPASQWITIPRKPNFPDLYDVRLRNWYVHASTSPKDMLILMDTSGSMHGQTMEIMKIAVKTLLTTLFNSSAKWISCFDTLCKLIVETSRFCLKAIDSIEDGNMAKLSIGLTLLSKLLSKENRSNSWAGSQCNQVIMLFSDGGTEEAWDVLEKYNSDKSVRVFAYAIGPHPVPYATLKEIACSNRGYFTSIQAMGAVRTKIQGLGMMTTVTLPVFNRTEIANQSMVGVMKIDISLQKMLDFEPSYEMGPAGYSFGINQNGYVVLHPDLKTEFEYTDDPPHLDFLDVEIENPAKIEKHIVRHHMEYYYTPLNKTSFSIAIVMPTDRTHYLHVEETDFVLGFDLSKSEMKGMHIAPWKYCHGKVLKLGTPDIIKNLSHTVRTNPDSCKTQLLRRLVWDIRKTNDIMHYWQSEEQDGRSESHHLEGHTNPSRSILFQRAFYGDDFVFIPPENKYDPAINQTESDAVITIVKTISFARSGITYKPAVVGVMVDPLWLQPYLLSTPSGPGKVPVSCSDVDYIVCYLIDDGGFIISTNQPDLWAVLGKFLGYVDSEIMTELYEKWIYVRNEDFNYEDRCKKRRKSVLVSGPLPYPSTPISAFKIGWLFDITAWSQIKYWLFRHYSLAKVGHMNALLLVTENLVHLCFVMLFLHCCRRKKKVFKS
;
A
#
# COMPACT_ATOMS: atom_id res chain seq x y z
N MET A 1 5.88 -18.06 23.62
CA MET A 1 7.08 -17.29 23.26
C MET A 1 7.72 -16.79 24.54
N ARG A 2 9.05 -16.83 24.67
CA ARG A 2 9.75 -16.16 25.78
C ARG A 2 10.58 -15.02 25.17
N THR A 3 10.44 -13.82 25.71
CA THR A 3 11.16 -12.62 25.24
C THR A 3 12.02 -12.06 26.36
N TYR A 4 13.11 -11.40 25.99
CA TYR A 4 13.96 -10.65 26.90
C TYR A 4 14.36 -9.31 26.24
N PRO A 5 14.26 -8.18 26.95
CA PRO A 5 13.71 -8.02 28.30
C PRO A 5 12.20 -8.31 28.35
N ALA A 6 11.68 -8.58 29.55
CA ALA A 6 10.26 -8.78 29.75
C ALA A 6 9.51 -7.46 29.51
N SER A 7 8.47 -7.50 28.69
CA SER A 7 7.59 -6.37 28.42
C SER A 7 6.13 -6.82 28.49
N GLN A 8 5.22 -5.89 28.81
CA GLN A 8 3.80 -6.19 28.75
C GLN A 8 3.40 -6.53 27.32
N TRP A 9 2.58 -7.56 27.18
CA TRP A 9 2.04 -7.98 25.89
C TRP A 9 0.97 -6.98 25.43
N ILE A 10 1.16 -6.39 24.25
CA ILE A 10 0.26 -5.37 23.70
C ILE A 10 -0.60 -6.01 22.61
N THR A 11 -1.92 -5.97 22.77
CA THR A 11 -2.86 -6.34 21.72
C THR A 11 -3.23 -5.11 20.88
N ILE A 12 -3.15 -5.25 19.55
CA ILE A 12 -3.52 -4.19 18.60
C ILE A 12 -4.66 -4.73 17.73
N PRO A 13 -5.80 -4.02 17.60
CA PRO A 13 -6.10 -2.72 18.19
C PRO A 13 -6.26 -2.79 19.72
N ARG A 14 -5.89 -1.71 20.43
CA ARG A 14 -6.06 -1.54 21.89
C ARG A 14 -7.54 -1.40 22.28
N LYS A 15 -8.39 -2.33 21.82
CA LYS A 15 -9.81 -2.37 22.16
C LYS A 15 -9.97 -3.33 23.33
N PRO A 16 -10.58 -2.89 24.45
CA PRO A 16 -10.99 -3.83 25.48
C PRO A 16 -11.97 -4.82 24.82
N ASN A 17 -11.70 -6.13 24.96
CA ASN A 17 -12.49 -7.26 24.44
C ASN A 17 -12.13 -7.83 23.06
N PHE A 18 -10.99 -7.47 22.45
CA PHE A 18 -10.49 -8.23 21.29
C PHE A 18 -9.60 -9.40 21.74
N PRO A 19 -9.97 -10.68 21.49
CA PRO A 19 -9.14 -11.82 21.87
C PRO A 19 -7.86 -11.84 21.01
N ASP A 20 -6.72 -12.08 21.66
CA ASP A 20 -5.46 -12.22 20.96
C ASP A 20 -5.35 -13.60 20.31
N LEU A 21 -5.24 -13.65 18.98
CA LEU A 21 -5.07 -14.89 18.21
C LEU A 21 -3.59 -15.14 17.86
N TYR A 22 -2.66 -14.54 18.59
CA TYR A 22 -1.23 -14.70 18.33
C TYR A 22 -0.75 -16.15 18.49
N ASP A 23 -0.26 -16.73 17.39
CA ASP A 23 0.49 -17.98 17.39
C ASP A 23 1.88 -17.75 16.77
N VAL A 24 2.91 -18.16 17.49
CA VAL A 24 4.31 -18.05 17.06
C VAL A 24 4.57 -18.87 15.80
N ARG A 25 3.93 -20.03 15.67
CA ARG A 25 4.20 -21.00 14.59
C ARG A 25 3.69 -20.53 13.25
N LEU A 26 2.74 -19.61 13.25
CA LEU A 26 2.19 -19.00 12.04
C LEU A 26 3.05 -17.83 11.54
N ARG A 27 4.08 -17.42 12.28
CA ARG A 27 4.92 -16.28 11.89
C ARG A 27 5.93 -16.66 10.83
N ASN A 28 6.13 -15.77 9.86
CA ASN A 28 7.03 -15.99 8.73
C ASN A 28 8.46 -16.32 9.19
N TRP A 29 8.97 -15.59 10.20
CA TRP A 29 10.28 -15.87 10.78
C TRP A 29 10.38 -17.29 11.38
N TYR A 30 9.32 -17.81 11.99
CA TYR A 30 9.32 -19.16 12.55
C TYR A 30 9.24 -20.22 11.44
N VAL A 31 8.38 -19.99 10.45
CA VAL A 31 8.20 -20.89 9.30
C VAL A 31 9.49 -21.01 8.48
N HIS A 32 10.18 -19.89 8.24
CA HIS A 32 11.44 -19.84 7.49
C HIS A 32 12.58 -20.58 8.17
N ALA A 33 12.65 -20.49 9.50
CA ALA A 33 13.70 -21.16 10.26
C ALA A 33 13.43 -22.65 10.45
N SER A 34 12.15 -23.04 10.54
CA SER A 34 11.75 -24.43 10.76
C SER A 34 11.72 -25.27 9.49
N THR A 35 11.57 -24.64 8.33
CA THR A 35 11.34 -25.37 7.08
C THR A 35 12.11 -24.80 5.90
N SER A 36 12.63 -25.68 5.05
CA SER A 36 13.23 -25.30 3.77
C SER A 36 12.16 -24.96 2.72
N PRO A 37 12.50 -24.16 1.68
CA PRO A 37 11.61 -23.83 0.58
C PRO A 37 10.90 -25.04 -0.03
N LYS A 38 9.66 -24.85 -0.49
CA LYS A 38 8.78 -25.94 -0.93
C LYS A 38 8.00 -25.55 -2.17
N ASP A 39 8.03 -26.41 -3.19
CA ASP A 39 7.11 -26.35 -4.31
C ASP A 39 5.83 -27.06 -3.90
N MET A 40 4.77 -26.30 -3.63
CA MET A 40 3.51 -26.83 -3.12
C MET A 40 2.40 -26.76 -4.16
N LEU A 41 1.67 -27.84 -4.32
CA LEU A 41 0.43 -27.89 -5.09
C LEU A 41 -0.75 -28.15 -4.16
N ILE A 42 -1.82 -27.38 -4.35
CA ILE A 42 -3.05 -27.50 -3.56
C ILE A 42 -4.13 -28.06 -4.46
N LEU A 43 -4.61 -29.26 -4.13
CA LEU A 43 -5.75 -29.91 -4.75
C LEU A 43 -6.98 -29.70 -3.86
N MET A 44 -7.98 -29.02 -4.41
CA MET A 44 -9.25 -28.75 -3.73
C MET A 44 -10.34 -29.60 -4.37
N ASP A 45 -11.07 -30.35 -3.56
CA ASP A 45 -12.25 -31.07 -3.98
C ASP A 45 -13.43 -30.08 -4.16
N THR A 46 -13.99 -30.04 -5.36
CA THR A 46 -15.13 -29.20 -5.71
C THR A 46 -16.38 -30.02 -6.00
N SER A 47 -16.39 -31.29 -5.62
CA SER A 47 -17.55 -32.17 -5.84
C SER A 47 -18.78 -31.68 -5.08
N GLY A 48 -19.96 -32.16 -5.50
CA GLY A 48 -21.22 -31.78 -4.86
C GLY A 48 -21.35 -32.15 -3.37
N SER A 49 -20.50 -33.05 -2.84
CA SER A 49 -20.48 -33.37 -1.40
C SER A 49 -19.89 -32.24 -0.55
N MET A 50 -19.08 -31.38 -1.17
CA MET A 50 -18.50 -30.20 -0.53
C MET A 50 -19.49 -29.04 -0.37
N HIS A 51 -20.74 -29.18 -0.84
CA HIS A 51 -21.73 -28.10 -0.79
C HIS A 51 -21.99 -27.57 0.63
N GLY A 52 -22.06 -26.24 0.77
CA GLY A 52 -22.40 -25.58 2.04
C GLY A 52 -21.19 -25.33 2.94
N GLN A 53 -21.28 -25.73 4.21
CA GLN A 53 -20.28 -25.38 5.23
C GLN A 53 -18.88 -25.95 4.94
N THR A 54 -18.79 -27.12 4.33
CA THR A 54 -17.52 -27.76 3.99
C THR A 54 -16.73 -27.00 2.94
N MET A 55 -17.37 -26.51 1.89
CA MET A 55 -16.75 -25.59 0.91
C MET A 55 -16.26 -24.30 1.57
N GLU A 56 -17.04 -23.69 2.46
CA GLU A 56 -16.61 -22.49 3.17
C GLU A 56 -15.38 -22.75 4.06
N ILE A 57 -15.37 -23.86 4.81
CA ILE A 57 -14.22 -24.26 5.65
C ILE A 57 -13.00 -24.52 4.78
N MET A 58 -13.17 -25.18 3.64
CA MET A 58 -12.09 -25.41 2.68
C MET A 58 -11.51 -24.11 2.16
N LYS A 59 -12.35 -23.18 1.69
CA LYS A 59 -11.91 -21.87 1.21
C LYS A 59 -11.12 -21.15 2.30
N ILE A 60 -11.60 -21.13 3.54
CA ILE A 60 -10.90 -20.47 4.66
C ILE A 60 -9.59 -21.17 5.02
N ALA A 61 -9.56 -22.51 5.02
CA ALA A 61 -8.36 -23.30 5.29
C ALA A 61 -7.27 -23.04 4.24
N VAL A 62 -7.62 -23.08 2.95
CA VAL A 62 -6.70 -22.82 1.84
C VAL A 62 -6.22 -21.37 1.87
N LYS A 63 -7.11 -20.40 2.08
CA LYS A 63 -6.72 -18.99 2.23
C LYS A 63 -5.73 -18.79 3.36
N THR A 64 -6.01 -19.38 4.52
CA THR A 64 -5.11 -19.31 5.68
C THR A 64 -3.76 -19.95 5.37
N LEU A 65 -3.75 -21.09 4.69
CA LEU A 65 -2.53 -21.74 4.26
C LEU A 65 -1.71 -20.86 3.30
N LEU A 66 -2.35 -20.25 2.30
CA LEU A 66 -1.69 -19.30 1.40
C LEU A 66 -1.09 -18.10 2.16
N THR A 67 -1.76 -17.60 3.19
CA THR A 67 -1.18 -16.52 4.03
C THR A 67 0.05 -16.97 4.84
N THR A 68 0.20 -18.26 5.15
CA THR A 68 1.41 -18.80 5.82
C THR A 68 2.59 -18.99 4.86
N LEU A 69 2.32 -19.13 3.56
CA LEU A 69 3.33 -19.40 2.52
C LEU A 69 3.91 -18.15 1.87
N PHE A 70 3.44 -16.98 2.26
CA PHE A 70 3.74 -15.67 1.68
C PHE A 70 5.24 -15.31 1.54
N ASN A 71 6.14 -16.13 2.08
CA ASN A 71 7.54 -15.76 2.17
C ASN A 71 8.55 -16.91 1.96
N SER A 72 8.08 -18.15 1.74
CA SER A 72 8.89 -19.25 1.22
C SER A 72 8.30 -19.69 -0.11
N SER A 73 9.10 -19.73 -1.16
CA SER A 73 8.73 -19.93 -2.57
C SER A 73 7.77 -21.11 -2.85
N ALA A 74 6.50 -20.95 -2.54
CA ALA A 74 5.42 -21.83 -2.97
C ALA A 74 4.76 -21.22 -4.20
N LYS A 75 4.39 -22.04 -5.17
CA LYS A 75 3.87 -21.61 -6.47
C LYS A 75 2.50 -22.26 -6.73
N TRP A 76 1.49 -21.46 -7.05
CA TRP A 76 0.10 -21.92 -7.20
C TRP A 76 -0.39 -21.86 -8.65
N ILE A 77 -1.42 -22.65 -8.97
CA ILE A 77 -2.06 -22.74 -10.29
C ILE A 77 -3.57 -22.57 -10.11
N SER A 78 -4.11 -21.52 -10.72
CA SER A 78 -5.47 -21.50 -11.28
C SER A 78 -5.67 -20.38 -12.32
N CYS A 79 -4.61 -19.68 -12.74
CA CYS A 79 -4.75 -18.54 -13.67
C CYS A 79 -3.74 -18.52 -14.81
N PHE A 80 -2.69 -19.33 -14.72
CA PHE A 80 -1.70 -19.51 -15.77
C PHE A 80 -1.50 -21.01 -15.96
N ASP A 81 -1.29 -21.47 -17.19
CA ASP A 81 -0.99 -22.87 -17.53
C ASP A 81 0.38 -23.35 -16.97
N THR A 82 0.99 -22.60 -16.04
CA THR A 82 2.34 -22.78 -15.48
C THR A 82 2.42 -22.40 -13.99
N LEU A 83 3.43 -22.93 -13.29
CA LEU A 83 3.71 -22.66 -11.87
C LEU A 83 4.26 -21.24 -11.64
N CYS A 84 3.54 -20.37 -10.91
CA CYS A 84 3.93 -18.96 -10.68
C CYS A 84 4.47 -18.68 -9.27
N LYS A 85 5.51 -17.84 -9.12
CA LYS A 85 6.03 -17.37 -7.81
C LYS A 85 4.92 -16.65 -7.03
N LEU A 86 4.62 -17.07 -5.80
CA LEU A 86 3.58 -16.42 -5.00
C LEU A 86 4.10 -15.09 -4.44
N ILE A 87 3.79 -14.01 -5.15
CA ILE A 87 4.04 -12.60 -4.77
C ILE A 87 2.74 -12.00 -4.19
N VAL A 88 2.83 -10.86 -3.49
CA VAL A 88 1.69 -10.18 -2.84
C VAL A 88 0.51 -9.98 -3.79
N GLU A 89 0.77 -9.55 -5.02
CA GLU A 89 -0.26 -9.29 -6.03
C GLU A 89 -0.92 -10.57 -6.55
N THR A 90 -0.10 -11.56 -6.94
CA THR A 90 -0.57 -12.88 -7.36
C THR A 90 -1.40 -13.54 -6.26
N SER A 91 -1.01 -13.39 -5.00
CA SER A 91 -1.76 -13.93 -3.86
C SER A 91 -3.16 -13.32 -3.75
N ARG A 92 -3.31 -11.99 -3.93
CA ARG A 92 -4.64 -11.35 -3.92
C ARG A 92 -5.52 -11.85 -5.06
N PHE A 93 -4.94 -12.09 -6.24
CA PHE A 93 -5.64 -12.72 -7.35
C PHE A 93 -6.11 -14.13 -6.98
N CYS A 94 -5.21 -14.95 -6.43
CA CYS A 94 -5.52 -16.32 -6.00
C CYS A 94 -6.61 -16.36 -4.92
N LEU A 95 -6.55 -15.45 -3.94
CA LEU A 95 -7.56 -15.33 -2.89
C LEU A 95 -8.94 -14.99 -3.46
N LYS A 96 -9.01 -14.12 -4.48
CA LYS A 96 -10.25 -13.81 -5.21
C LYS A 96 -10.74 -14.99 -6.06
N ALA A 97 -9.82 -15.71 -6.72
CA ALA A 97 -10.16 -16.88 -7.52
C ALA A 97 -10.76 -18.00 -6.66
N ILE A 98 -10.22 -18.21 -5.45
CA ILE A 98 -10.78 -19.17 -4.48
C ILE A 98 -12.20 -18.78 -4.05
N ASP A 99 -12.48 -17.49 -3.92
CA ASP A 99 -13.85 -17.03 -3.61
C ASP A 99 -14.85 -17.40 -4.70
N SER A 100 -14.46 -17.35 -5.97
CA SER A 100 -15.31 -17.68 -7.12
C SER A 100 -15.51 -19.17 -7.39
N ILE A 101 -14.86 -20.06 -6.64
CA ILE A 101 -15.04 -21.52 -6.84
C ILE A 101 -16.45 -21.92 -6.38
N GLU A 102 -17.18 -22.62 -7.24
CA GLU A 102 -18.49 -23.21 -6.96
C GLU A 102 -18.37 -24.74 -6.94
N ASP A 103 -19.21 -25.41 -6.15
CA ASP A 103 -19.29 -26.86 -6.09
C ASP A 103 -20.15 -27.44 -7.23
N GLY A 104 -19.81 -28.64 -7.69
CA GLY A 104 -20.57 -29.37 -8.70
C GLY A 104 -19.91 -30.66 -9.16
N ASN A 105 -20.70 -31.53 -9.80
CA ASN A 105 -20.27 -32.83 -10.34
C ASN A 105 -19.72 -33.81 -9.28
N MET A 106 -19.20 -34.95 -9.76
CA MET A 106 -18.62 -36.02 -8.94
C MET A 106 -17.11 -35.83 -8.76
N ALA A 107 -16.59 -36.23 -7.60
CA ALA A 107 -15.15 -36.28 -7.34
C ALA A 107 -14.45 -37.34 -8.20
N LYS A 108 -13.31 -36.98 -8.80
CA LYS A 108 -12.42 -37.91 -9.51
C LYS A 108 -10.96 -37.60 -9.14
N LEU A 109 -10.44 -38.32 -8.16
CA LEU A 109 -9.11 -38.08 -7.59
C LEU A 109 -8.00 -38.46 -8.57
N SER A 110 -8.19 -39.53 -9.34
CA SER A 110 -7.25 -40.02 -10.36
C SER A 110 -6.90 -38.97 -11.42
N ILE A 111 -7.90 -38.22 -11.90
CA ILE A 111 -7.72 -37.14 -12.89
C ILE A 111 -6.93 -35.97 -12.28
N GLY A 112 -7.32 -35.55 -11.07
CA GLY A 112 -6.64 -34.48 -10.35
C GLY A 112 -5.15 -34.78 -10.11
N LEU A 113 -4.83 -35.99 -9.64
CA LEU A 113 -3.45 -36.42 -9.40
C LEU A 113 -2.65 -36.57 -10.69
N THR A 114 -3.26 -37.01 -11.79
CA THR A 114 -2.59 -37.09 -13.10
C THR A 114 -2.22 -35.70 -13.62
N LEU A 115 -3.12 -34.72 -13.47
CA LEU A 115 -2.86 -33.33 -13.83
C LEU A 115 -1.71 -32.74 -12.98
N LEU A 116 -1.74 -32.97 -11.67
CA LEU A 116 -0.69 -32.51 -10.75
C LEU A 116 0.68 -33.12 -11.07
N SER A 117 0.69 -34.41 -11.40
CA SER A 117 1.92 -35.10 -11.81
C SER A 117 2.52 -34.50 -13.09
N LYS A 118 1.68 -34.20 -14.09
CA LYS A 118 2.11 -33.50 -15.31
C LYS A 118 2.74 -32.15 -15.00
N LEU A 119 2.21 -31.41 -14.03
CA LEU A 119 2.73 -30.11 -13.61
C LEU A 119 4.04 -30.20 -12.80
N LEU A 120 4.27 -31.28 -12.07
CA LEU A 120 5.52 -31.52 -11.34
C LEU A 120 6.65 -32.04 -12.24
N SER A 121 6.31 -32.63 -13.40
CA SER A 121 7.26 -33.22 -14.33
C SER A 121 8.31 -32.21 -14.80
N LYS A 122 9.57 -32.65 -14.88
CA LYS A 122 10.72 -31.80 -15.21
C LYS A 122 10.73 -31.30 -16.67
N GLU A 123 9.94 -31.93 -17.54
CA GLU A 123 9.90 -31.68 -19.00
C GLU A 123 9.33 -30.31 -19.39
N ASN A 124 8.47 -29.71 -18.55
CA ASN A 124 7.88 -28.38 -18.79
C ASN A 124 8.65 -27.22 -18.14
N ARG A 125 9.83 -27.47 -17.55
CA ARG A 125 10.68 -26.40 -17.00
C ARG A 125 11.47 -25.76 -18.15
N SER A 126 10.88 -24.77 -18.82
CA SER A 126 11.64 -23.90 -19.71
C SER A 126 12.73 -23.16 -18.91
N ASN A 127 13.84 -22.80 -19.57
CA ASN A 127 15.05 -22.24 -18.94
C ASN A 127 14.83 -20.96 -18.13
N SER A 128 13.69 -20.29 -18.26
CA SER A 128 13.30 -19.11 -17.47
C SER A 128 12.68 -19.47 -16.10
N TRP A 129 12.32 -20.73 -15.86
CA TRP A 129 11.49 -21.13 -14.71
C TRP A 129 12.12 -22.28 -13.89
N ALA A 130 12.97 -21.92 -12.94
CA ALA A 130 13.37 -22.83 -11.87
C ALA A 130 12.31 -22.83 -10.75
N GLY A 131 11.77 -24.01 -10.42
CA GLY A 131 11.14 -24.25 -9.11
C GLY A 131 12.16 -24.11 -7.98
N SER A 132 11.74 -24.27 -6.72
CA SER A 132 12.68 -24.22 -5.57
C SER A 132 13.64 -25.42 -5.54
N GLN A 133 13.35 -26.48 -6.30
CA GLN A 133 14.14 -27.72 -6.40
C GLN A 133 14.42 -28.41 -5.05
N CYS A 134 13.72 -28.00 -3.99
CA CYS A 134 13.86 -28.52 -2.63
C CYS A 134 12.75 -29.53 -2.35
N ASN A 135 11.82 -29.23 -1.44
CA ASN A 135 10.73 -30.15 -1.13
C ASN A 135 9.59 -29.97 -2.14
N GLN A 136 9.09 -31.07 -2.69
CA GLN A 136 7.87 -31.07 -3.49
C GLN A 136 6.73 -31.63 -2.63
N VAL A 137 5.62 -30.90 -2.58
CA VAL A 137 4.51 -31.19 -1.67
C VAL A 137 3.17 -31.07 -2.40
N ILE A 138 2.30 -32.06 -2.22
CA ILE A 138 0.90 -32.03 -2.63
C ILE A 138 0.04 -31.94 -1.38
N MET A 139 -0.90 -31.01 -1.36
CA MET A 139 -1.91 -30.87 -0.31
C MET A 139 -3.27 -31.16 -0.88
N LEU A 140 -3.93 -32.19 -0.37
CA LEU A 140 -5.24 -32.64 -0.78
C LEU A 140 -6.29 -32.24 0.26
N PHE A 141 -7.28 -31.47 -0.17
CA PHE A 141 -8.40 -31.01 0.64
C PHE A 141 -9.70 -31.65 0.10
N SER A 142 -10.36 -32.47 0.91
CA SER A 142 -11.61 -33.17 0.56
C SER A 142 -12.38 -33.53 1.83
N ASP A 143 -13.70 -33.72 1.75
CA ASP A 143 -14.52 -34.23 2.86
C ASP A 143 -14.40 -35.75 3.05
N GLY A 144 -13.81 -36.46 2.08
CA GLY A 144 -13.56 -37.89 2.12
C GLY A 144 -13.61 -38.51 0.73
N GLY A 145 -13.57 -39.83 0.64
CA GLY A 145 -13.69 -40.50 -0.65
C GLY A 145 -13.48 -42.00 -0.55
N THR A 146 -14.06 -42.72 -1.50
CA THR A 146 -13.90 -44.18 -1.66
C THR A 146 -12.98 -44.54 -2.83
N GLU A 147 -12.60 -43.56 -3.66
CA GLU A 147 -11.69 -43.79 -4.79
C GLU A 147 -10.25 -43.89 -4.30
N GLU A 148 -9.68 -45.07 -4.50
CA GLU A 148 -8.27 -45.34 -4.26
C GLU A 148 -7.47 -44.99 -5.51
N ALA A 149 -6.63 -43.96 -5.44
CA ALA A 149 -5.81 -43.50 -6.57
C ALA A 149 -4.37 -44.06 -6.54
N TRP A 150 -4.21 -45.32 -6.12
CA TRP A 150 -2.90 -45.98 -5.95
C TRP A 150 -2.14 -46.08 -7.27
N ASP A 151 -2.81 -46.50 -8.34
CA ASP A 151 -2.20 -46.70 -9.67
C ASP A 151 -1.50 -45.43 -10.18
N VAL A 152 -2.07 -44.26 -9.88
CA VAL A 152 -1.52 -42.96 -10.27
C VAL A 152 -0.31 -42.60 -9.40
N LEU A 153 -0.44 -42.75 -8.08
CA LEU A 153 0.65 -42.42 -7.15
C LEU A 153 1.84 -43.36 -7.28
N GLU A 154 1.61 -44.65 -7.52
CA GLU A 154 2.68 -45.64 -7.72
C GLU A 154 3.41 -45.42 -9.05
N LYS A 155 2.68 -45.06 -10.11
CA LYS A 155 3.29 -44.72 -11.41
C LYS A 155 4.18 -43.47 -11.35
N TYR A 156 3.77 -42.45 -10.60
CA TYR A 156 4.41 -41.13 -10.64
C TYR A 156 5.32 -40.81 -9.46
N ASN A 157 5.12 -41.45 -8.31
CA ASN A 157 5.85 -41.17 -7.05
C ASN A 157 6.36 -42.47 -6.41
N SER A 158 6.87 -43.40 -7.23
CA SER A 158 7.44 -44.68 -6.77
C SER A 158 8.63 -44.48 -5.82
N ASP A 159 9.43 -43.44 -6.06
CA ASP A 159 10.57 -43.05 -5.23
C ASP A 159 10.17 -42.30 -3.94
N LYS A 160 8.90 -41.93 -3.81
CA LYS A 160 8.33 -41.16 -2.70
C LYS A 160 9.09 -39.84 -2.47
N SER A 161 9.53 -39.21 -3.57
CA SER A 161 10.17 -37.90 -3.58
C SER A 161 9.18 -36.77 -3.26
N VAL A 162 7.93 -36.91 -3.72
CA VAL A 162 6.83 -35.98 -3.46
C VAL A 162 6.09 -36.39 -2.19
N ARG A 163 5.86 -35.42 -1.29
CA ARG A 163 5.11 -35.67 -0.04
C ARG A 163 3.64 -35.29 -0.22
N VAL A 164 2.73 -36.16 0.18
CA VAL A 164 1.28 -35.93 0.05
C VAL A 164 0.66 -35.72 1.43
N PHE A 165 0.10 -34.54 1.68
CA PHE A 165 -0.64 -34.21 2.89
C PHE A 165 -2.13 -34.25 2.58
N ALA A 166 -2.92 -34.90 3.43
CA ALA A 166 -4.35 -35.04 3.23
C ALA A 166 -5.12 -34.40 4.38
N TYR A 167 -6.10 -33.57 4.04
CA TYR A 167 -6.94 -32.81 4.94
C TYR A 167 -8.40 -33.21 4.75
N ALA A 168 -8.98 -33.87 5.75
CA ALA A 168 -10.40 -34.21 5.77
C ALA A 168 -11.22 -33.00 6.27
N ILE A 169 -12.19 -32.51 5.50
CA ILE A 169 -12.92 -31.27 5.79
C ILE A 169 -14.35 -31.54 6.23
N GLY A 170 -14.74 -30.87 7.32
CA GLY A 170 -16.11 -30.85 7.80
C GLY A 170 -16.43 -31.92 8.84
N PRO A 171 -17.63 -31.82 9.43
CA PRO A 171 -18.12 -32.78 10.40
C PRO A 171 -18.77 -34.02 9.75
N HIS A 172 -18.57 -34.27 8.45
CA HIS A 172 -19.26 -35.35 7.73
C HIS A 172 -18.75 -36.76 8.11
N PRO A 173 -19.64 -37.76 8.16
CA PRO A 173 -19.31 -39.14 8.55
C PRO A 173 -18.76 -39.96 7.36
N VAL A 174 -18.06 -39.33 6.41
CA VAL A 174 -17.43 -40.05 5.29
C VAL A 174 -16.14 -40.70 5.79
N PRO A 175 -15.87 -41.98 5.46
CA PRO A 175 -14.64 -42.64 5.86
C PRO A 175 -13.44 -41.95 5.22
N TYR A 176 -12.56 -41.39 6.04
CA TYR A 176 -11.30 -40.76 5.64
C TYR A 176 -10.12 -41.75 5.64
N ALA A 177 -10.38 -43.05 5.69
CA ALA A 177 -9.36 -44.11 5.74
C ALA A 177 -8.43 -44.02 4.52
N THR A 178 -9.01 -43.88 3.32
CA THR A 178 -8.28 -43.75 2.06
C THR A 178 -7.38 -42.52 2.04
N LEU A 179 -7.87 -41.36 2.50
CA LEU A 179 -7.07 -40.12 2.60
C LEU A 179 -5.90 -40.29 3.59
N LYS A 180 -6.14 -40.93 4.73
CA LYS A 180 -5.12 -41.22 5.73
C LYS A 180 -4.04 -42.14 5.16
N GLU A 181 -4.44 -43.18 4.44
CA GLU A 181 -3.53 -44.12 3.82
C GLU A 181 -2.68 -43.45 2.73
N ILE A 182 -3.28 -42.63 1.87
CA ILE A 182 -2.58 -41.85 0.84
C ILE A 182 -1.48 -40.99 1.48
N ALA A 183 -1.78 -40.31 2.58
CA ALA A 183 -0.79 -39.50 3.28
C ALA A 183 0.32 -40.34 3.92
N CYS A 184 -0.02 -41.44 4.60
CA CYS A 184 0.93 -42.34 5.25
C CYS A 184 1.88 -43.01 4.23
N SER A 185 1.37 -43.46 3.09
CA SER A 185 2.15 -44.13 2.05
C SER A 185 3.17 -43.21 1.36
N ASN A 186 2.90 -41.91 1.32
CA ASN A 186 3.71 -40.87 0.66
C ASN A 186 4.50 -40.00 1.64
N ARG A 187 4.85 -40.51 2.83
CA ARG A 187 5.66 -39.78 3.85
C ARG A 187 5.09 -38.40 4.21
N GLY A 188 3.77 -38.28 4.18
CA GLY A 188 3.05 -37.06 4.53
C GLY A 188 2.36 -37.16 5.89
N TYR A 189 1.37 -36.30 6.10
CA TYR A 189 0.61 -36.23 7.33
C TYR A 189 -0.89 -36.06 7.04
N PHE A 190 -1.71 -36.66 7.88
CA PHE A 190 -3.18 -36.61 7.78
C PHE A 190 -3.76 -35.85 8.97
N THR A 191 -4.70 -34.93 8.70
CA THR A 191 -5.44 -34.23 9.75
C THR A 191 -6.86 -33.89 9.31
N SER A 192 -7.79 -33.81 10.25
CA SER A 192 -9.18 -33.41 10.00
C SER A 192 -9.45 -31.97 10.47
N ILE A 193 -10.15 -31.17 9.65
CA ILE A 193 -10.58 -29.80 9.95
C ILE A 193 -12.10 -29.79 10.06
N GLN A 194 -12.61 -29.91 11.27
CA GLN A 194 -14.05 -30.08 11.52
C GLN A 194 -14.83 -28.76 11.59
N ALA A 195 -14.16 -27.63 11.87
CA ALA A 195 -14.81 -26.34 12.09
C ALA A 195 -13.90 -25.16 11.75
N MET A 196 -14.51 -23.99 11.51
CA MET A 196 -13.80 -22.73 11.23
C MET A 196 -12.80 -22.34 12.33
N GLY A 197 -13.14 -22.56 13.60
CA GLY A 197 -12.27 -22.22 14.73
C GLY A 197 -10.99 -23.05 14.82
N ALA A 198 -10.90 -24.17 14.08
CA ALA A 198 -9.66 -24.93 13.94
C ALA A 198 -8.67 -24.25 12.98
N VAL A 199 -9.15 -23.33 12.14
CA VAL A 199 -8.33 -22.54 11.21
C VAL A 199 -7.98 -21.21 11.88
N ARG A 200 -6.75 -21.10 12.38
CA ARG A 200 -6.27 -19.90 13.09
C ARG A 200 -5.69 -18.88 12.13
N THR A 201 -6.06 -17.61 12.31
CA THR A 201 -5.51 -16.47 11.57
C THR A 201 -4.30 -15.87 12.29
N LYS A 202 -3.37 -15.30 11.52
CA LYS A 202 -2.29 -14.48 12.09
C LYS A 202 -2.91 -13.16 12.56
N ILE A 203 -2.71 -12.79 13.83
CA ILE A 203 -3.00 -11.45 14.32
C ILE A 203 -1.80 -10.98 15.12
N GLN A 204 -1.09 -9.98 14.59
CA GLN A 204 -0.24 -8.98 15.27
C GLN A 204 0.86 -8.51 14.31
N GLY A 205 1.02 -7.20 14.18
CA GLY A 205 2.20 -6.57 13.61
C GLY A 205 3.01 -5.92 14.73
N LEU A 206 4.28 -6.27 14.81
CA LEU A 206 5.30 -5.40 15.40
C LEU A 206 5.95 -4.74 14.18
N GLY A 207 6.06 -3.40 14.16
CA GLY A 207 6.47 -2.62 12.97
C GLY A 207 7.76 -3.11 12.28
N MET A 208 8.14 -2.50 11.16
CA MET A 208 9.18 -3.04 10.28
C MET A 208 10.50 -3.35 10.98
N MET A 209 10.89 -4.62 10.92
CA MET A 209 12.11 -5.17 11.53
C MET A 209 12.57 -6.38 10.74
N THR A 210 13.88 -6.59 10.75
CA THR A 210 14.52 -7.78 10.18
C THR A 210 14.85 -8.74 11.30
N THR A 211 14.34 -9.96 11.21
CA THR A 211 14.54 -11.00 12.24
C THR A 211 15.56 -12.01 11.75
N VAL A 212 16.65 -12.20 12.51
CA VAL A 212 17.58 -13.31 12.32
C VAL A 212 17.09 -14.50 13.14
N THR A 213 17.08 -15.69 12.56
CA THR A 213 16.50 -16.88 13.17
C THR A 213 17.44 -18.08 13.13
N LEU A 214 17.33 -18.95 14.13
CA LEU A 214 18.10 -20.19 14.23
C LEU A 214 17.21 -21.30 14.80
N PRO A 215 17.05 -22.45 14.12
CA PRO A 215 16.33 -23.59 14.67
C PRO A 215 17.14 -24.31 15.75
N VAL A 216 16.47 -24.70 16.83
CA VAL A 216 17.04 -25.47 17.95
C VAL A 216 16.48 -26.89 17.90
N PHE A 217 17.38 -27.87 17.83
CA PHE A 217 17.02 -29.28 17.73
C PHE A 217 17.17 -30.02 19.05
N ASN A 218 16.32 -31.01 19.27
CA ASN A 218 16.44 -31.90 20.41
C ASN A 218 17.56 -32.91 20.15
N ARG A 219 18.52 -33.01 21.08
CA ARG A 219 19.67 -33.93 20.99
C ARG A 219 19.54 -35.15 21.91
N THR A 220 18.35 -35.45 22.44
CA THR A 220 18.14 -36.61 23.31
C THR A 220 17.96 -37.90 22.49
N GLU A 221 18.69 -38.95 22.85
CA GLU A 221 18.85 -40.22 22.10
C GLU A 221 17.56 -40.87 21.55
N ILE A 222 16.41 -40.64 22.20
CA ILE A 222 15.11 -41.27 21.87
C ILE A 222 14.31 -40.49 20.81
N ALA A 223 14.54 -39.18 20.65
CA ALA A 223 13.72 -38.31 19.79
C ALA A 223 14.56 -37.26 19.03
N ASN A 224 15.68 -37.72 18.45
CA ASN A 224 16.71 -36.93 17.75
C ASN A 224 16.25 -36.19 16.48
N GLN A 225 15.00 -36.38 16.03
CA GLN A 225 14.48 -35.82 14.78
C GLN A 225 13.51 -34.64 14.99
N SER A 226 13.31 -34.21 16.25
CA SER A 226 12.36 -33.16 16.58
C SER A 226 13.04 -31.82 16.83
N MET A 227 12.49 -30.75 16.25
CA MET A 227 12.89 -29.38 16.54
C MET A 227 12.15 -28.89 17.80
N VAL A 228 12.90 -28.32 18.75
CA VAL A 228 12.37 -27.78 20.01
C VAL A 228 11.71 -26.42 19.79
N GLY A 229 12.30 -25.60 18.93
CA GLY A 229 11.79 -24.26 18.61
C GLY A 229 12.78 -23.43 17.81
N VAL A 230 12.42 -22.18 17.55
CA VAL A 230 13.27 -21.20 16.85
C VAL A 230 13.73 -20.13 17.83
N MET A 231 15.03 -19.87 17.89
CA MET A 231 15.57 -18.67 18.51
C MET A 231 15.58 -17.55 17.49
N LYS A 232 15.27 -16.34 17.95
CA LYS A 232 15.27 -15.16 17.09
C LYS A 232 15.88 -13.94 17.75
N ILE A 233 16.44 -13.05 16.94
CA ILE A 233 16.84 -11.71 17.33
C ILE A 233 16.31 -10.71 16.31
N ASP A 234 15.63 -9.67 16.80
CA ASP A 234 15.03 -8.64 15.96
C ASP A 234 15.97 -7.44 15.84
N ILE A 235 16.24 -7.02 14.61
CA ILE A 235 17.00 -5.83 14.26
C ILE A 235 16.01 -4.83 13.66
N SER A 236 15.78 -3.71 14.34
CA SER A 236 14.89 -2.66 13.82
C SER A 236 15.55 -1.92 12.66
N LEU A 237 14.75 -1.49 11.69
CA LEU A 237 15.25 -0.69 10.56
C LEU A 237 15.99 0.57 11.04
N GLN A 238 15.49 1.22 12.09
CA GLN A 238 16.12 2.40 12.67
C GLN A 238 17.56 2.14 13.15
N LYS A 239 17.85 0.94 13.66
CA LYS A 239 19.23 0.58 14.05
C LYS A 239 20.13 0.36 12.84
N MET A 240 19.57 -0.10 11.71
CA MET A 240 20.33 -0.26 10.47
C MET A 240 20.64 1.12 9.85
N LEU A 241 19.64 2.02 9.83
CA LEU A 241 19.79 3.41 9.39
C LEU A 241 20.80 4.21 10.24
N ASP A 242 21.04 3.85 11.49
CA ASP A 242 22.03 4.53 12.33
C ASP A 242 23.48 4.34 11.87
N PHE A 243 23.74 3.27 11.11
CA PHE A 243 25.04 3.00 10.50
C PHE A 243 25.26 3.77 9.19
N GLU A 244 24.21 4.37 8.62
CA GLU A 244 24.29 5.14 7.38
C GLU A 244 24.81 6.57 7.64
N PRO A 245 25.92 7.00 7.02
CA PRO A 245 26.43 8.36 7.15
C PRO A 245 25.70 9.33 6.20
N SER A 246 24.40 9.52 6.39
CA SER A 246 23.55 10.35 5.52
C SER A 246 24.01 11.82 5.42
N TYR A 247 24.57 12.37 6.49
CA TYR A 247 25.08 13.75 6.52
C TYR A 247 26.35 13.95 5.65
N GLU A 248 27.08 12.89 5.31
CA GLU A 248 28.28 12.93 4.46
C GLU A 248 27.92 12.80 2.98
N MET A 249 26.97 11.90 2.67
CA MET A 249 26.51 11.61 1.31
C MET A 249 25.67 12.72 0.67
N GLY A 250 24.95 13.51 1.48
CA GLY A 250 24.15 14.62 0.98
C GLY A 250 22.66 14.33 0.85
N PRO A 251 21.88 15.31 0.35
CA PRO A 251 20.43 15.24 0.39
C PRO A 251 19.81 14.26 -0.61
N ALA A 252 20.51 13.88 -1.71
CA ALA A 252 20.06 12.76 -2.58
C ALA A 252 21.00 11.56 -2.54
N GLY A 253 22.05 11.59 -1.72
CA GLY A 253 22.85 10.41 -1.47
C GLY A 253 22.15 9.54 -0.44
N TYR A 254 22.01 8.25 -0.73
CA TYR A 254 21.38 7.29 0.19
C TYR A 254 22.02 5.92 0.04
N SER A 255 21.78 5.08 1.03
CA SER A 255 22.12 3.66 1.00
C SER A 255 20.86 2.82 0.96
N PHE A 256 20.97 1.67 0.31
CA PHE A 256 19.91 0.69 0.31
C PHE A 256 20.47 -0.72 0.49
N GLY A 257 19.63 -1.60 1.01
CA GLY A 257 19.97 -2.99 1.25
C GLY A 257 18.96 -3.90 0.58
N ILE A 258 19.44 -4.88 -0.19
CA ILE A 258 18.60 -5.86 -0.88
C ILE A 258 18.95 -7.28 -0.44
N ASN A 259 17.98 -8.17 -0.56
CA ASN A 259 18.21 -9.61 -0.42
C ASN A 259 18.45 -10.28 -1.79
N GLN A 260 18.79 -11.57 -1.78
CA GLN A 260 18.95 -12.40 -2.99
C GLN A 260 17.69 -12.52 -3.87
N ASN A 261 16.51 -12.14 -3.36
CA ASN A 261 15.25 -12.16 -4.09
C ASN A 261 14.90 -10.80 -4.73
N GLY A 262 15.71 -9.76 -4.56
CA GLY A 262 15.45 -8.40 -5.04
C GLY A 262 14.69 -7.51 -4.04
N TYR A 263 14.16 -8.07 -2.95
CA TYR A 263 13.39 -7.27 -1.99
C TYR A 263 14.27 -6.34 -1.17
N VAL A 264 13.76 -5.13 -1.00
CA VAL A 264 14.36 -4.07 -0.21
C VAL A 264 14.20 -4.36 1.28
N VAL A 265 15.32 -4.31 1.99
CA VAL A 265 15.42 -4.43 3.45
C VAL A 265 15.65 -3.06 4.08
N LEU A 266 16.36 -2.19 3.38
CA LEU A 266 16.74 -0.84 3.78
C LEU A 266 16.61 0.07 2.58
N HIS A 267 15.82 1.14 2.70
CA HIS A 267 15.75 2.22 1.71
C HIS A 267 15.13 3.46 2.37
N PRO A 268 15.55 4.70 2.00
CA PRO A 268 14.97 5.93 2.55
C PRO A 268 13.46 6.05 2.32
N ASP A 269 12.98 5.64 1.15
CA ASP A 269 11.57 5.74 0.76
C ASP A 269 10.67 4.63 1.33
N LEU A 270 11.23 3.66 2.03
CA LEU A 270 10.47 2.58 2.66
C LEU A 270 9.70 3.11 3.89
N LYS A 271 8.37 3.19 3.83
CA LYS A 271 7.57 3.82 4.90
C LYS A 271 7.42 2.91 6.11
N THR A 272 7.96 3.34 7.25
CA THR A 272 7.90 2.59 8.53
C THR A 272 6.60 2.78 9.32
N GLU A 273 5.70 3.66 8.89
CA GLU A 273 4.56 4.14 9.68
C GLU A 273 3.33 3.21 9.65
N PHE A 274 3.50 1.98 9.18
CA PHE A 274 2.45 0.97 9.24
C PHE A 274 2.26 0.48 10.69
N GLU A 275 1.41 1.17 11.43
CA GLU A 275 0.93 0.74 12.75
C GLU A 275 0.21 -0.62 12.71
N TYR A 276 -0.25 -1.06 11.53
CA TYR A 276 -0.97 -2.32 11.38
C TYR A 276 -0.97 -2.81 9.92
N THR A 277 0.10 -3.49 9.50
CA THR A 277 0.04 -4.42 8.37
C THR A 277 0.35 -5.83 8.87
N ASP A 278 -0.41 -6.83 8.37
CA ASP A 278 -0.29 -8.22 8.81
C ASP A 278 1.06 -8.86 8.43
N ASP A 279 1.77 -8.29 7.45
CA ASP A 279 3.17 -8.53 7.08
C ASP A 279 3.72 -7.24 6.37
N PRO A 280 5.03 -6.95 6.40
CA PRO A 280 5.61 -5.87 5.61
C PRO A 280 5.44 -6.18 4.12
N PRO A 281 5.12 -5.18 3.26
CA PRO A 281 5.17 -5.41 1.82
C PRO A 281 6.60 -5.78 1.44
N HIS A 282 6.79 -6.96 0.86
CA HIS A 282 8.03 -7.31 0.18
C HIS A 282 8.09 -6.48 -1.10
N LEU A 283 8.59 -5.26 -0.96
CA LEU A 283 8.73 -4.31 -2.05
C LEU A 283 9.99 -4.65 -2.83
N ASP A 284 9.86 -4.83 -4.14
CA ASP A 284 11.02 -5.03 -5.00
C ASP A 284 11.79 -3.71 -5.12
N PHE A 285 13.09 -3.77 -5.30
CA PHE A 285 13.93 -2.59 -5.48
C PHE A 285 13.48 -1.74 -6.66
N LEU A 286 13.05 -2.40 -7.74
CA LEU A 286 12.49 -1.72 -8.91
C LEU A 286 11.24 -0.93 -8.52
N ASP A 287 10.32 -1.51 -7.75
CA ASP A 287 9.11 -0.81 -7.28
C ASP A 287 9.41 0.36 -6.32
N VAL A 288 10.63 0.47 -5.78
CA VAL A 288 11.02 1.59 -4.90
C VAL A 288 11.66 2.73 -5.69
N GLU A 289 12.59 2.41 -6.60
CA GLU A 289 13.36 3.40 -7.35
C GLU A 289 12.76 3.75 -8.72
N ILE A 290 12.16 2.77 -9.38
CA ILE A 290 11.62 2.87 -10.74
C ILE A 290 10.17 2.41 -10.68
N GLU A 291 9.36 3.31 -10.15
CA GLU A 291 7.91 3.32 -10.09
C GLU A 291 7.46 3.68 -8.66
N ASN A 292 7.62 4.95 -8.28
CA ASN A 292 7.01 5.49 -7.07
C ASN A 292 6.26 6.85 -7.24
N PRO A 293 4.92 6.91 -7.24
CA PRO A 293 4.10 8.11 -7.08
C PRO A 293 3.94 8.50 -5.60
N ALA A 294 4.66 7.84 -4.68
CA ALA A 294 4.89 8.36 -3.32
C ALA A 294 5.88 9.52 -3.33
N LYS A 295 6.76 9.56 -4.34
CA LYS A 295 7.26 10.84 -4.82
C LYS A 295 6.05 11.52 -5.45
N ILE A 296 5.33 12.28 -4.63
CA ILE A 296 4.66 13.49 -5.12
C ILE A 296 5.78 14.47 -5.51
N GLU A 297 6.69 14.02 -6.37
CA GLU A 297 7.50 14.88 -7.19
C GLU A 297 6.52 15.37 -8.23
N LYS A 298 5.87 16.47 -7.86
CA LYS A 298 5.28 17.42 -8.79
C LYS A 298 6.28 17.82 -9.90
N HIS A 299 7.58 17.53 -9.71
CA HIS A 299 8.72 17.96 -10.50
C HIS A 299 9.78 16.87 -10.57
N ILE A 300 10.15 16.44 -11.77
CA ILE A 300 11.18 15.41 -11.97
C ILE A 300 12.52 16.11 -12.28
N VAL A 301 13.50 15.97 -11.39
CA VAL A 301 14.87 16.43 -11.67
C VAL A 301 15.74 15.24 -12.08
N ARG A 302 16.27 15.29 -13.31
CA ARG A 302 17.12 14.20 -13.85
C ARG A 302 18.54 14.37 -13.35
N HIS A 303 19.05 13.36 -12.65
CA HIS A 303 20.43 13.32 -12.17
C HIS A 303 21.13 12.04 -12.59
N HIS A 304 22.42 12.16 -12.87
CA HIS A 304 23.30 11.02 -13.01
C HIS A 304 23.73 10.55 -11.62
N MET A 305 23.23 9.37 -11.25
CA MET A 305 23.56 8.70 -10.00
C MET A 305 24.52 7.54 -10.27
N GLU A 306 25.51 7.38 -9.40
CA GLU A 306 26.43 6.25 -9.41
C GLU A 306 26.09 5.29 -8.28
N TYR A 307 26.08 4.00 -8.60
CA TYR A 307 25.70 2.92 -7.69
C TYR A 307 26.93 2.10 -7.34
N TYR A 308 27.25 2.05 -6.04
CA TYR A 308 28.35 1.27 -5.50
C TYR A 308 27.78 0.19 -4.59
N TYR A 309 27.96 -1.09 -4.93
CA TYR A 309 27.38 -2.19 -4.16
C TYR A 309 28.43 -3.22 -3.75
N THR A 310 28.17 -3.87 -2.62
CA THR A 310 28.98 -4.99 -2.12
C THR A 310 28.11 -6.02 -1.41
N PRO A 311 28.36 -7.32 -1.60
CA PRO A 311 27.72 -8.35 -0.79
C PRO A 311 28.23 -8.26 0.66
N LEU A 312 27.34 -8.48 1.63
CA LEU A 312 27.70 -8.55 3.03
C LEU A 312 28.16 -9.98 3.38
N ASN A 313 29.45 -10.11 3.70
CA ASN A 313 30.06 -11.39 4.04
C ASN A 313 29.26 -12.16 5.11
N LYS A 314 29.05 -13.46 4.86
CA LYS A 314 28.29 -14.40 5.72
C LYS A 314 26.78 -14.16 5.77
N THR A 315 26.22 -13.31 4.90
CA THR A 315 24.77 -13.11 4.78
C THR A 315 24.30 -13.18 3.33
N SER A 316 23.00 -13.32 3.12
CA SER A 316 22.35 -13.28 1.81
C SER A 316 21.97 -11.85 1.38
N PHE A 317 22.51 -10.84 2.05
CA PHE A 317 22.18 -9.44 1.79
C PHE A 317 23.32 -8.75 1.06
N SER A 318 22.96 -7.81 0.21
CA SER A 318 23.88 -6.87 -0.42
C SER A 318 23.51 -5.46 0.02
N ILE A 319 24.52 -4.63 0.22
CA ILE A 319 24.35 -3.21 0.52
C ILE A 319 24.88 -2.41 -0.64
N ALA A 320 24.21 -1.30 -0.93
CA ALA A 320 24.62 -0.35 -1.94
C ALA A 320 24.55 1.07 -1.39
N ILE A 321 25.39 1.93 -1.94
CA ILE A 321 25.42 3.36 -1.74
C ILE A 321 25.20 4.01 -3.10
N VAL A 322 24.30 4.96 -3.14
CA VAL A 322 23.94 5.74 -4.32
C VAL A 322 24.34 7.18 -4.05
N MET A 323 25.12 7.76 -4.97
CA MET A 323 25.54 9.15 -4.86
C MET A 323 25.51 9.84 -6.23
N PRO A 324 25.19 11.15 -6.27
CA PRO A 324 25.25 11.91 -7.51
C PRO A 324 26.70 12.10 -7.96
N THR A 325 26.94 12.08 -9.28
CA THR A 325 28.28 12.28 -9.89
C THR A 325 28.95 13.58 -9.46
N ASP A 326 28.14 14.60 -9.21
CA ASP A 326 28.61 15.95 -8.90
C ASP A 326 29.17 16.07 -7.48
N ARG A 327 28.99 15.04 -6.64
CA ARG A 327 29.35 15.07 -5.23
C ARG A 327 30.32 13.96 -4.85
N THR A 328 31.55 14.10 -5.33
CA THR A 328 32.68 13.26 -4.93
C THR A 328 33.36 13.71 -3.64
N HIS A 329 33.07 14.93 -3.17
CA HIS A 329 33.74 15.55 -2.02
C HIS A 329 32.74 16.12 -1.01
N TYR A 330 33.13 16.14 0.26
CA TYR A 330 32.38 16.79 1.34
C TYR A 330 33.29 17.72 2.15
N LEU A 331 32.68 18.66 2.86
CA LEU A 331 33.41 19.59 3.72
C LEU A 331 33.72 18.92 5.06
N HIS A 332 35.02 18.75 5.35
CA HIS A 332 35.50 18.32 6.65
C HIS A 332 35.95 19.54 7.47
N VAL A 333 35.51 19.65 8.72
CA VAL A 333 35.80 20.79 9.61
C VAL A 333 36.76 20.32 10.71
N GLU A 334 38.03 20.70 10.59
CA GLU A 334 39.10 20.25 11.49
C GLU A 334 39.26 21.08 12.77
N GLU A 335 38.76 22.32 12.82
CA GLU A 335 39.01 23.26 13.93
C GLU A 335 38.71 22.64 15.32
N THR A 336 39.77 22.48 16.12
CA THR A 336 39.77 21.78 17.42
C THR A 336 39.34 22.66 18.59
N ASP A 337 39.54 23.97 18.51
CA ASP A 337 39.52 24.86 19.69
C ASP A 337 38.10 25.29 20.12
N PHE A 338 37.07 24.88 19.38
CA PHE A 338 35.77 25.57 19.42
C PHE A 338 34.62 24.76 20.05
N VAL A 339 34.74 23.43 20.16
CA VAL A 339 33.64 22.57 20.66
C VAL A 339 33.43 22.67 22.18
N LEU A 340 34.49 22.96 22.95
CA LEU A 340 34.46 22.97 24.41
C LEU A 340 33.93 24.29 25.01
N GLY A 341 33.87 25.37 24.23
CA GLY A 341 33.47 26.71 24.71
C GLY A 341 32.19 27.30 24.09
N PHE A 342 31.63 26.67 23.04
CA PHE A 342 30.48 27.23 22.33
C PHE A 342 29.15 26.90 23.02
N ASP A 343 28.60 27.89 23.72
CA ASP A 343 27.30 27.78 24.40
C ASP A 343 26.16 28.02 23.40
N LEU A 344 25.61 26.94 22.84
CA LEU A 344 24.52 26.98 21.85
C LEU A 344 23.31 27.81 22.31
N SER A 345 23.05 27.90 23.63
CA SER A 345 21.96 28.73 24.17
C SER A 345 22.18 30.23 24.04
N LYS A 346 23.41 30.70 23.85
CA LYS A 346 23.71 32.12 23.61
C LYS A 346 23.56 32.53 22.15
N SER A 347 23.42 31.56 21.25
CA SER A 347 23.30 31.75 19.80
C SER A 347 21.88 31.43 19.30
N GLU A 348 20.88 31.47 20.18
CA GLU A 348 19.48 31.25 19.78
C GLU A 348 18.97 32.44 18.96
N MET A 349 18.87 32.25 17.65
CA MET A 349 18.34 33.24 16.72
C MET A 349 16.82 33.03 16.55
N LYS A 350 16.07 34.12 16.42
CA LYS A 350 14.63 34.06 16.11
C LYS A 350 14.45 33.35 14.77
N GLY A 351 13.68 32.25 14.75
CA GLY A 351 13.45 31.45 13.54
C GLY A 351 14.53 30.40 13.20
N MET A 352 15.50 30.14 14.08
CA MET A 352 16.47 29.06 13.89
C MET A 352 15.83 27.68 14.10
N HIS A 353 16.13 26.74 13.20
CA HIS A 353 15.74 25.33 13.33
C HIS A 353 16.95 24.42 13.19
N ILE A 354 17.01 23.41 14.05
CA ILE A 354 18.06 22.40 14.02
C ILE A 354 17.44 21.09 13.56
N ALA A 355 18.08 20.47 12.56
CA ALA A 355 17.64 19.18 12.07
C ALA A 355 17.68 18.15 13.22
N PRO A 356 16.64 17.31 13.39
CA PRO A 356 16.55 16.33 14.47
C PRO A 356 17.43 15.09 14.19
N TRP A 357 18.72 15.30 13.94
CA TRP A 357 19.71 14.26 13.73
C TRP A 357 20.20 13.67 15.05
N LYS A 358 20.77 12.45 15.00
CA LYS A 358 21.42 11.82 16.14
C LYS A 358 22.84 12.37 16.34
N TYR A 359 22.93 13.55 16.96
CA TYR A 359 24.22 14.17 17.29
C TYR A 359 25.00 13.38 18.36
N CYS A 360 24.31 12.72 19.29
CA CYS A 360 24.91 11.86 20.33
C CYS A 360 24.17 10.53 20.46
N HIS A 361 24.83 9.51 21.03
CA HIS A 361 24.22 8.20 21.26
C HIS A 361 23.04 8.34 22.24
N GLY A 362 21.82 8.04 21.77
CA GLY A 362 20.59 8.22 22.54
C GLY A 362 19.33 8.28 21.68
N LYS A 363 18.20 8.65 22.30
CA LYS A 363 16.93 8.84 21.56
C LYS A 363 17.00 10.11 20.72
N VAL A 364 16.47 10.04 19.49
CA VAL A 364 16.18 11.24 18.69
C VAL A 364 15.20 12.09 19.48
N LEU A 365 15.57 13.34 19.73
CA LEU A 365 14.72 14.29 20.40
C LEU A 365 13.58 14.66 19.43
N LYS A 366 12.40 14.04 19.59
CA LYS A 366 11.15 14.53 18.99
C LYS A 366 10.67 15.76 19.77
N LEU A 367 11.51 16.78 19.82
CA LEU A 367 11.29 18.00 20.60
C LEU A 367 11.47 19.21 19.70
N GLY A 368 10.93 20.36 20.11
CA GLY A 368 11.15 21.62 19.41
C GLY A 368 12.63 22.02 19.44
N THR A 369 13.03 22.93 18.54
CA THR A 369 14.41 23.46 18.49
C THR A 369 14.99 23.88 19.86
N PRO A 370 14.28 24.61 20.74
CA PRO A 370 14.87 25.06 22.01
C PRO A 370 15.23 23.90 22.95
N ASP A 371 14.40 22.86 22.96
CA ASP A 371 14.64 21.65 23.75
C ASP A 371 15.79 20.82 23.20
N ILE A 372 15.97 20.80 21.86
CA ILE A 372 17.12 20.16 21.22
C ILE A 372 18.41 20.84 21.68
N ILE A 373 18.46 22.17 21.62
CA ILE A 373 19.63 22.96 22.04
C ILE A 373 19.98 22.72 23.50
N LYS A 374 18.99 22.77 24.40
CA LYS A 374 19.19 22.58 25.84
C LYS A 374 19.69 21.18 26.17
N ASN A 375 19.11 20.14 25.56
CA ASN A 375 19.55 18.77 25.78
C ASN A 375 20.93 18.49 25.18
N LEU A 376 21.22 19.06 24.01
CA LEU A 376 22.52 18.89 23.36
C LEU A 376 23.63 19.54 24.17
N SER A 377 23.43 20.79 24.62
CA SER A 377 24.41 21.50 25.45
C SER A 377 24.66 20.77 26.78
N HIS A 378 23.62 20.21 27.41
CA HIS A 378 23.76 19.38 28.60
C HIS A 378 24.54 18.09 28.32
N THR A 379 24.24 17.40 27.22
CA THR A 379 24.89 16.12 26.87
C THR A 379 26.37 16.30 26.54
N VAL A 380 26.71 17.33 25.76
CA VAL A 380 28.10 17.65 25.42
C VAL A 380 28.92 17.99 26.67
N ARG A 381 28.33 18.69 27.66
CA ARG A 381 29.00 19.00 28.93
C ARG A 381 29.19 17.80 29.84
N THR A 382 28.25 16.85 29.84
CA THR A 382 28.23 15.74 30.79
C THR A 382 28.94 14.48 30.28
N ASN A 383 28.85 14.19 28.99
CA ASN A 383 29.47 13.01 28.38
C ASN A 383 29.83 13.28 26.90
N PRO A 384 30.96 13.97 26.64
CA PRO A 384 31.37 14.35 25.28
C PRO A 384 31.70 13.15 24.38
N ASP A 385 32.20 12.03 24.94
CA ASP A 385 32.58 10.83 24.19
C ASP A 385 31.38 10.08 23.58
N SER A 386 30.17 10.34 24.10
CA SER A 386 28.92 9.80 23.54
C SER A 386 28.54 10.45 22.20
N CYS A 387 29.13 11.59 21.86
CA CYS A 387 28.71 12.40 20.72
C CYS A 387 29.55 12.21 19.46
N LYS A 388 28.92 12.35 18.29
CA LYS A 388 29.59 12.35 16.98
C LYS A 388 30.30 13.71 16.81
N THR A 389 31.60 13.74 17.12
CA THR A 389 32.41 14.97 17.14
C THR A 389 32.38 15.73 15.81
N GLN A 390 32.49 15.02 14.68
CA GLN A 390 32.51 15.64 13.36
C GLN A 390 31.17 16.30 12.98
N LEU A 391 30.05 15.65 13.33
CA LEU A 391 28.73 16.19 13.07
C LEU A 391 28.46 17.46 13.89
N LEU A 392 28.89 17.45 15.16
CA LEU A 392 28.79 18.61 16.04
C LEU A 392 29.63 19.79 15.56
N ARG A 393 30.89 19.54 15.15
CA ARG A 393 31.77 20.58 14.59
C ARG A 393 31.13 21.25 13.38
N ARG A 394 30.55 20.44 12.49
CA ARG A 394 29.85 20.95 11.30
C ARG A 394 28.63 21.80 11.67
N LEU A 395 27.82 21.37 12.63
CA LEU A 395 26.67 22.14 13.10
C LEU A 395 27.08 23.51 13.65
N VAL A 396 28.11 23.55 14.50
CA VAL A 396 28.59 24.80 15.10
C VAL A 396 29.17 25.74 14.05
N TRP A 397 29.92 25.19 13.08
CA TRP A 397 30.43 25.96 11.95
C TRP A 397 29.29 26.57 11.12
N ASP A 398 28.25 25.79 10.83
CA ASP A 398 27.10 26.21 10.04
C ASP A 398 26.33 27.35 10.73
N ILE A 399 26.00 27.19 12.03
CA ILE A 399 25.32 28.22 12.84
C ILE A 399 26.07 29.55 12.78
N ARG A 400 27.41 29.51 12.90
CA ARG A 400 28.23 30.73 12.85
C ARG A 400 28.16 31.40 11.48
N LYS A 401 28.26 30.62 10.40
CA LYS A 401 28.20 31.16 9.03
C LYS A 401 26.82 31.70 8.68
N THR A 402 25.75 31.05 9.12
CA THR A 402 24.39 31.57 8.94
C THR A 402 24.14 32.81 9.79
N ASN A 403 24.76 32.93 10.95
CA ASN A 403 24.67 34.13 11.78
C ASN A 403 25.32 35.36 11.11
N ASP A 404 26.47 35.17 10.46
CA ASP A 404 27.13 36.23 9.68
C ASP A 404 26.21 36.76 8.55
N ILE A 405 25.49 35.86 7.87
CA ILE A 405 24.52 36.21 6.80
C ILE A 405 23.31 36.94 7.37
N MET A 406 22.79 36.50 8.52
CA MET A 406 21.64 37.15 9.15
C MET A 406 21.96 38.61 9.52
N HIS A 407 23.15 38.89 10.03
CA HIS A 407 23.57 40.26 10.32
C HIS A 407 23.59 41.14 9.06
N TYR A 408 23.98 40.57 7.91
CA TYR A 408 23.90 41.28 6.62
C TYR A 408 22.46 41.57 6.22
N TRP A 409 21.55 40.60 6.31
CA TRP A 409 20.13 40.81 5.98
C TRP A 409 19.44 41.83 6.89
N GLN A 410 19.71 41.79 8.20
CA GLN A 410 19.21 42.78 9.14
C GLN A 410 19.72 44.19 8.86
N SER A 411 20.92 44.33 8.29
CA SER A 411 21.47 45.64 7.91
C SER A 411 20.79 46.25 6.67
N GLU A 412 20.27 45.40 5.78
CA GLU A 412 19.50 45.80 4.58
C GLU A 412 18.00 46.05 4.89
N GLU A 413 17.52 45.62 6.07
CA GLU A 413 16.11 45.65 6.48
C GLU A 413 15.57 47.06 6.84
N GLN A 414 16.18 48.14 6.32
CA GLN A 414 15.78 49.52 6.63
C GLN A 414 14.40 49.93 6.10
N ASP A 415 13.71 49.10 5.29
CA ASP A 415 12.41 49.45 4.68
C ASP A 415 11.18 48.78 5.34
N GLY A 416 11.32 48.18 6.53
CA GLY A 416 10.20 47.82 7.42
C GLY A 416 9.15 46.84 6.87
N ARG A 417 9.40 46.19 5.73
CA ARG A 417 8.45 45.32 5.01
C ARG A 417 8.80 43.83 4.97
N SER A 418 9.89 43.43 5.62
CA SER A 418 10.38 42.05 5.55
C SER A 418 10.18 41.34 6.88
N GLU A 419 9.05 40.66 7.06
CA GLU A 419 8.95 39.68 8.14
C GLU A 419 9.67 38.38 7.75
N SER A 420 10.51 37.86 8.64
CA SER A 420 11.11 36.54 8.48
C SER A 420 10.03 35.46 8.60
N HIS A 421 9.39 35.11 7.49
CA HIS A 421 8.39 34.03 7.46
C HIS A 421 9.07 32.65 7.47
N HIS A 422 8.49 31.76 8.26
CA HIS A 422 9.00 30.43 8.56
C HIS A 422 8.56 29.41 7.51
N LEU A 423 9.51 28.62 6.97
CA LEU A 423 9.21 27.41 6.19
C LEU A 423 8.77 26.28 7.15
N GLU A 424 7.48 26.28 7.52
CA GLU A 424 6.89 25.17 8.28
C GLU A 424 7.09 23.83 7.55
N GLY A 425 7.55 22.81 8.27
CA GLY A 425 7.65 21.43 7.77
C GLY A 425 9.01 21.04 7.14
N HIS A 426 9.93 21.99 6.94
CA HIS A 426 11.23 21.72 6.26
C HIS A 426 12.45 21.76 7.19
N THR A 427 12.32 21.31 8.45
CA THR A 427 13.41 21.39 9.45
C THR A 427 14.59 20.44 9.19
N ASN A 428 14.42 19.42 8.36
CA ASN A 428 15.49 18.49 7.99
C ASN A 428 15.89 18.66 6.52
N PRO A 429 17.05 19.29 6.22
CA PRO A 429 17.52 19.52 4.85
C PRO A 429 17.65 18.23 4.02
N SER A 430 18.03 17.11 4.63
CA SER A 430 18.20 15.83 3.92
C SER A 430 16.89 15.22 3.41
N ARG A 431 15.75 15.59 4.01
CA ARG A 431 14.42 15.10 3.63
C ARG A 431 13.54 16.17 3.00
N SER A 432 14.05 17.40 2.92
CA SER A 432 13.30 18.53 2.39
C SER A 432 13.38 18.53 0.87
N ILE A 433 12.22 18.39 0.21
CA ILE A 433 12.10 18.43 -1.25
C ILE A 433 12.62 19.77 -1.79
N LEU A 434 12.29 20.87 -1.11
CA LEU A 434 12.79 22.21 -1.43
C LEU A 434 14.32 22.24 -1.49
N PHE A 435 14.97 21.63 -0.50
CA PHE A 435 16.42 21.62 -0.43
C PHE A 435 17.03 20.75 -1.53
N GLN A 436 16.45 19.56 -1.78
CA GLN A 436 16.90 18.69 -2.87
C GLN A 436 16.77 19.37 -4.23
N ARG A 437 15.61 19.96 -4.55
CA ARG A 437 15.40 20.66 -5.84
C ARG A 437 16.37 21.83 -6.03
N ALA A 438 16.54 22.66 -5.00
CA ALA A 438 17.44 23.80 -5.07
C ALA A 438 18.93 23.40 -5.16
N PHE A 439 19.32 22.31 -4.49
CA PHE A 439 20.70 21.85 -4.45
C PHE A 439 21.19 21.38 -5.82
N TYR A 440 20.32 20.67 -6.56
CA TYR A 440 20.67 20.15 -7.87
C TYR A 440 20.19 20.99 -9.05
N GLY A 441 19.33 21.99 -8.81
CA GLY A 441 19.10 23.05 -9.78
C GLY A 441 20.31 23.98 -9.85
N ASP A 442 20.71 24.38 -11.07
CA ASP A 442 21.74 25.39 -11.27
C ASP A 442 21.17 26.82 -11.24
N ASP A 443 19.88 26.95 -11.52
CA ASP A 443 19.12 28.20 -11.55
C ASP A 443 18.20 28.38 -10.34
N PHE A 444 17.52 29.53 -10.28
CA PHE A 444 16.50 29.80 -9.27
C PHE A 444 15.32 28.85 -9.45
N VAL A 445 14.98 28.13 -8.39
CA VAL A 445 13.82 27.22 -8.37
C VAL A 445 12.66 27.94 -7.70
N PHE A 446 11.52 27.97 -8.41
CA PHE A 446 10.27 28.51 -7.90
C PHE A 446 9.43 27.37 -7.33
N ILE A 447 8.94 27.56 -6.12
CA ILE A 447 8.09 26.60 -5.44
C ILE A 447 6.71 27.24 -5.32
N PRO A 448 5.68 26.62 -5.95
CA PRO A 448 4.34 27.15 -5.91
C PRO A 448 3.75 27.03 -4.49
N PRO A 449 2.79 27.91 -4.13
CA PRO A 449 2.17 27.88 -2.81
C PRO A 449 1.43 26.56 -2.58
N GLU A 450 1.55 26.00 -1.37
CA GLU A 450 0.79 24.82 -0.99
C GLU A 450 -0.56 25.22 -0.38
N ASN A 451 -1.65 24.73 -0.98
CA ASN A 451 -2.98 24.88 -0.38
C ASN A 451 -3.11 23.93 0.82
N LYS A 452 -2.97 24.47 2.04
CA LYS A 452 -3.21 23.71 3.27
C LYS A 452 -4.72 23.57 3.49
N TYR A 453 -5.19 22.33 3.59
CA TYR A 453 -6.56 22.05 4.01
C TYR A 453 -6.59 21.97 5.54
N ASP A 454 -7.23 22.93 6.20
CA ASP A 454 -7.43 22.87 7.64
C ASP A 454 -8.67 22.02 7.98
N PRO A 455 -8.49 20.83 8.59
CA PRO A 455 -9.62 20.00 9.00
C PRO A 455 -10.47 20.63 10.12
N ALA A 456 -9.98 21.62 10.86
CA ALA A 456 -10.71 22.30 11.91
C ALA A 456 -11.71 23.34 11.35
N ILE A 457 -11.35 24.01 10.26
CA ILE A 457 -12.14 25.10 9.67
C ILE A 457 -12.90 24.65 8.41
N ASN A 458 -12.60 23.46 7.85
CA ASN A 458 -13.19 22.99 6.58
C ASN A 458 -12.97 24.01 5.43
N GLN A 459 -11.95 24.85 5.55
CA GLN A 459 -11.57 25.85 4.57
C GLN A 459 -10.09 25.67 4.22
N THR A 460 -9.77 25.98 2.97
CA THR A 460 -8.40 26.11 2.52
C THR A 460 -7.96 27.54 2.83
N GLU A 461 -7.10 27.70 3.82
CA GLU A 461 -6.47 28.99 4.10
C GLU A 461 -5.39 29.20 3.04
N SER A 462 -5.55 30.24 2.22
CA SER A 462 -4.66 30.54 1.10
C SER A 462 -3.78 31.74 1.43
N ASP A 463 -2.90 31.60 2.41
CA ASP A 463 -1.70 32.45 2.47
C ASP A 463 -0.76 31.98 1.36
N ALA A 464 -1.12 32.36 0.12
CA ALA A 464 -0.39 31.95 -1.07
C ALA A 464 0.94 32.70 -1.09
N VAL A 465 2.00 32.06 -0.59
CA VAL A 465 3.37 32.60 -0.62
C VAL A 465 4.20 31.77 -1.58
N ILE A 466 4.90 32.42 -2.50
CA ILE A 466 5.79 31.76 -3.46
C ILE A 466 7.18 31.73 -2.85
N THR A 467 7.82 30.56 -2.87
CA THR A 467 9.18 30.42 -2.35
C THR A 467 10.17 30.30 -3.50
N ILE A 468 11.16 31.19 -3.54
CA ILE A 468 12.23 31.18 -4.54
C ILE A 468 13.51 30.77 -3.86
N VAL A 469 14.18 29.72 -4.35
CA VAL A 469 15.37 29.14 -3.72
C VAL A 469 16.50 28.96 -4.71
N LYS A 470 17.73 29.09 -4.24
CA LYS A 470 18.95 28.88 -5.02
C LYS A 470 20.07 28.30 -4.14
N THR A 471 20.84 27.38 -4.70
CA THR A 471 22.03 26.86 -4.03
C THR A 471 23.18 27.87 -4.07
N ILE A 472 23.88 28.02 -2.95
CA ILE A 472 25.18 28.69 -2.91
C ILE A 472 26.20 27.68 -3.42
N SER A 473 26.96 28.06 -4.45
CA SER A 473 28.09 27.28 -4.94
C SER A 473 29.37 28.11 -4.91
N PHE A 474 30.49 27.48 -4.56
CA PHE A 474 31.82 28.09 -4.63
C PHE A 474 32.84 27.07 -5.13
N ALA A 475 33.82 27.51 -5.91
CA ALA A 475 34.89 26.65 -6.40
C ALA A 475 36.18 26.84 -5.58
N ARG A 476 36.81 25.76 -5.15
CA ARG A 476 38.14 25.76 -4.52
C ARG A 476 38.97 24.61 -5.06
N SER A 477 40.20 24.91 -5.49
CA SER A 477 41.13 23.90 -6.04
C SER A 477 40.55 23.09 -7.22
N GLY A 478 39.73 23.72 -8.07
CA GLY A 478 39.07 23.05 -9.20
C GLY A 478 37.85 22.20 -8.84
N ILE A 479 37.45 22.15 -7.57
CA ILE A 479 36.29 21.42 -7.08
C ILE A 479 35.18 22.43 -6.73
N THR A 480 33.96 22.18 -7.19
CA THR A 480 32.77 22.97 -6.85
C THR A 480 32.10 22.40 -5.60
N TYR A 481 31.88 23.26 -4.61
CA TYR A 481 31.20 22.93 -3.37
C TYR A 481 29.87 23.66 -3.31
N LYS A 482 28.81 22.93 -2.94
CA LYS A 482 27.47 23.48 -2.68
C LYS A 482 27.14 23.34 -1.18
N PRO A 483 27.50 24.31 -0.30
CA PRO A 483 27.32 24.15 1.15
C PRO A 483 25.89 24.38 1.65
N ALA A 484 25.14 25.29 1.03
CA ALA A 484 23.87 25.79 1.56
C ALA A 484 22.89 26.17 0.43
N VAL A 485 21.63 26.35 0.80
CA VAL A 485 20.56 26.85 -0.06
C VAL A 485 19.99 28.10 0.61
N VAL A 486 19.87 29.18 -0.15
CA VAL A 486 19.22 30.42 0.27
C VAL A 486 17.91 30.58 -0.47
N GLY A 487 16.96 31.24 0.14
CA GLY A 487 15.69 31.52 -0.50
C GLY A 487 14.96 32.70 0.11
N VAL A 488 14.01 33.20 -0.66
CA VAL A 488 13.12 34.29 -0.27
C VAL A 488 11.68 33.85 -0.49
N MET A 489 10.82 34.32 0.41
CA MET A 489 9.38 34.20 0.26
C MET A 489 8.86 35.51 -0.33
N VAL A 490 8.09 35.41 -1.40
CA VAL A 490 7.52 36.57 -2.09
C VAL A 490 6.02 36.43 -2.20
N ASP A 491 5.35 37.57 -2.07
CA ASP A 491 3.92 37.68 -2.37
C ASP A 491 3.70 37.47 -3.89
N PRO A 492 2.70 36.69 -4.33
CA PRO A 492 2.33 36.52 -5.73
C PRO A 492 2.13 37.82 -6.50
N LEU A 493 1.69 38.90 -5.83
CA LEU A 493 1.54 40.24 -6.40
C LEU A 493 2.87 40.81 -6.91
N TRP A 494 3.99 40.42 -6.31
CA TRP A 494 5.31 40.89 -6.71
C TRP A 494 5.69 40.44 -8.13
N LEU A 495 5.17 39.30 -8.60
CA LEU A 495 5.42 38.78 -9.95
C LEU A 495 4.49 39.35 -11.02
N GLN A 496 3.37 39.96 -10.63
CA GLN A 496 2.34 40.42 -11.56
C GLN A 496 2.83 41.48 -12.57
N PRO A 497 3.63 42.50 -12.19
CA PRO A 497 4.14 43.49 -13.14
C PRO A 497 5.02 42.85 -14.23
N TYR A 498 5.79 41.83 -13.87
CA TYR A 498 6.64 41.12 -14.82
C TYR A 498 5.80 40.32 -15.83
N LEU A 499 4.72 39.67 -15.37
CA LEU A 499 3.75 39.01 -16.24
C LEU A 499 3.07 40.01 -17.20
N LEU A 500 2.64 41.16 -16.70
CA LEU A 500 1.99 42.19 -17.51
C LEU A 500 2.95 42.83 -18.54
N SER A 501 4.26 42.81 -18.28
CA SER A 501 5.29 43.35 -19.18
C SER A 501 5.69 42.40 -20.32
N THR A 502 5.13 41.19 -20.39
CA THR A 502 5.49 40.24 -21.44
C THR A 502 5.05 40.73 -22.83
N PRO A 503 5.97 40.77 -23.81
CA PRO A 503 5.66 41.26 -25.14
C PRO A 503 4.67 40.33 -25.84
N SER A 504 3.90 40.90 -26.78
CA SER A 504 2.95 40.14 -27.58
C SER A 504 3.64 39.03 -28.38
N GLY A 505 3.07 37.82 -28.32
CA GLY A 505 3.60 36.64 -29.01
C GLY A 505 3.60 36.80 -30.54
N PRO A 506 4.38 35.99 -31.27
CA PRO A 506 4.41 36.01 -32.73
C PRO A 506 3.11 35.42 -33.30
N GLY A 507 2.07 36.24 -33.40
CA GLY A 507 0.75 35.89 -33.93
C GLY A 507 0.19 36.98 -34.84
N LYS A 508 -0.82 36.63 -35.65
CA LYS A 508 -1.52 37.59 -36.54
C LYS A 508 -2.27 38.70 -35.77
N VAL A 509 -2.47 38.53 -34.47
CA VAL A 509 -3.01 39.52 -33.54
C VAL A 509 -2.01 39.67 -32.39
N PRO A 510 -1.55 40.89 -32.05
CA PRO A 510 -0.66 41.11 -30.93
C PRO A 510 -1.47 40.95 -29.64
N VAL A 511 -1.47 39.74 -29.09
CA VAL A 511 -2.14 39.41 -27.84
C VAL A 511 -1.14 39.56 -26.70
N SER A 512 -1.46 40.38 -25.71
CA SER A 512 -0.58 40.70 -24.58
C SER A 512 -1.20 40.27 -23.26
N CYS A 513 -0.38 39.87 -22.28
CA CYS A 513 -0.89 39.55 -20.95
C CYS A 513 -1.42 40.77 -20.17
N SER A 514 -1.22 41.98 -20.69
CA SER A 514 -1.84 43.21 -20.21
C SER A 514 -3.33 43.33 -20.52
N ASP A 515 -3.86 42.54 -21.47
CA ASP A 515 -5.29 42.52 -21.81
C ASP A 515 -6.07 41.61 -20.83
N VAL A 516 -6.16 42.05 -19.58
CA VAL A 516 -6.71 41.27 -18.44
C VAL A 516 -8.16 40.81 -18.67
N ASP A 517 -8.95 41.57 -19.44
CA ASP A 517 -10.36 41.27 -19.71
C ASP A 517 -10.57 40.13 -20.73
N TYR A 518 -9.59 39.88 -21.59
CA TYR A 518 -9.74 38.94 -22.72
C TYR A 518 -8.80 37.74 -22.65
N ILE A 519 -7.66 37.87 -21.96
CA ILE A 519 -6.64 36.82 -21.87
C ILE A 519 -6.28 36.54 -20.42
N VAL A 520 -6.28 35.25 -20.09
CA VAL A 520 -5.71 34.74 -18.84
C VAL A 520 -4.30 34.25 -19.13
N CYS A 521 -3.32 34.76 -18.39
CA CYS A 521 -1.94 34.33 -18.47
C CYS A 521 -1.53 33.63 -17.18
N TYR A 522 -1.03 32.41 -17.30
CA TYR A 522 -0.49 31.63 -16.19
C TYR A 522 1.02 31.59 -16.25
N LEU A 523 1.68 31.87 -15.12
CA LEU A 523 3.06 31.48 -14.90
C LEU A 523 3.06 30.05 -14.36
N ILE A 524 3.63 29.11 -15.10
CA ILE A 524 3.68 27.70 -14.73
C ILE A 524 5.10 27.26 -14.46
N ASP A 525 5.27 26.33 -13.51
CA ASP A 525 6.55 25.70 -13.22
C ASP A 525 6.83 24.48 -14.13
N ASP A 526 8.01 23.89 -13.97
CA ASP A 526 8.47 22.67 -14.65
C ASP A 526 7.59 21.43 -14.39
N GLY A 527 6.67 21.50 -13.44
CA GLY A 527 5.70 20.45 -13.09
C GLY A 527 4.28 20.73 -13.59
N GLY A 528 4.06 21.88 -14.22
CA GLY A 528 2.74 22.32 -14.68
C GLY A 528 1.85 22.82 -13.54
N PHE A 529 2.42 23.31 -12.43
CA PHE A 529 1.69 23.99 -11.37
C PHE A 529 1.71 25.50 -11.57
N ILE A 530 0.60 26.13 -11.22
CA ILE A 530 0.41 27.57 -11.41
C ILE A 530 1.11 28.34 -10.27
N ILE A 531 2.12 29.14 -10.61
CA ILE A 531 2.88 30.00 -9.70
C ILE A 531 2.17 31.35 -9.52
N SER A 532 1.76 31.99 -10.63
CA SER A 532 1.13 33.31 -10.63
C SER A 532 0.20 33.46 -11.84
N THR A 533 -0.68 34.46 -11.80
CA THR A 533 -1.67 34.77 -12.83
C THR A 533 -1.76 36.28 -13.03
N ASN A 534 -2.11 36.72 -14.23
CA ASN A 534 -2.39 38.14 -14.48
C ASN A 534 -3.69 38.62 -13.82
N GLN A 535 -4.64 37.71 -13.54
CA GLN A 535 -5.96 38.02 -12.97
C GLN A 535 -6.01 37.77 -11.45
N PRO A 536 -6.32 38.80 -10.63
CA PRO A 536 -6.38 38.66 -9.18
C PRO A 536 -7.52 37.76 -8.68
N ASP A 537 -8.64 37.70 -9.42
CA ASP A 537 -9.80 36.89 -9.04
C ASP A 537 -9.54 35.38 -9.10
N LEU A 538 -8.48 34.97 -9.82
CA LEU A 538 -8.09 33.58 -9.98
C LEU A 538 -7.07 33.10 -8.94
N TRP A 539 -6.77 33.85 -7.86
CA TRP A 539 -5.77 33.42 -6.88
C TRP A 539 -6.04 32.10 -6.19
N ALA A 540 -7.31 31.66 -6.13
CA ALA A 540 -7.67 30.33 -5.64
C ALA A 540 -7.12 29.18 -6.51
N VAL A 541 -6.56 29.47 -7.70
CA VAL A 541 -5.94 28.47 -8.58
C VAL A 541 -4.43 28.33 -8.36
N LEU A 542 -3.80 29.22 -7.60
CA LEU A 542 -2.37 29.15 -7.30
C LEU A 542 -2.05 27.82 -6.58
N GLY A 543 -0.94 27.20 -6.98
CA GLY A 543 -0.51 25.91 -6.46
C GLY A 543 -1.29 24.69 -6.96
N LYS A 544 -2.35 24.89 -7.76
CA LYS A 544 -3.07 23.79 -8.42
C LYS A 544 -2.35 23.37 -9.70
N PHE A 545 -2.51 22.10 -10.04
CA PHE A 545 -2.03 21.55 -11.31
C PHE A 545 -2.86 22.13 -12.45
N LEU A 546 -2.21 22.63 -13.50
CA LEU A 546 -2.85 23.26 -14.64
C LEU A 546 -3.91 22.35 -15.25
N GLY A 547 -3.64 21.05 -15.43
CA GLY A 547 -4.62 20.13 -16.01
C GLY A 547 -5.89 19.89 -15.19
N TYR A 548 -5.92 20.28 -13.91
CA TYR A 548 -7.16 20.28 -13.10
C TYR A 548 -7.98 21.56 -13.30
N VAL A 549 -7.31 22.68 -13.59
CA VAL A 549 -7.92 23.99 -13.81
C VAL A 549 -8.36 24.13 -15.27
N ASP A 550 -7.43 23.85 -16.19
CA ASP A 550 -7.61 23.87 -17.63
C ASP A 550 -6.91 22.64 -18.26
N SER A 551 -7.71 21.60 -18.51
CA SER A 551 -7.22 20.36 -19.11
C SER A 551 -6.87 20.49 -20.60
N GLU A 552 -7.46 21.46 -21.30
CA GLU A 552 -7.30 21.62 -22.75
C GLU A 552 -5.90 22.15 -23.06
N ILE A 553 -5.47 23.21 -22.37
CA ILE A 553 -4.11 23.75 -22.48
C ILE A 553 -3.08 22.69 -22.12
N MET A 554 -3.27 21.97 -21.01
CA MET A 554 -2.31 20.94 -20.59
C MET A 554 -2.21 19.81 -21.62
N THR A 555 -3.32 19.44 -22.27
CA THR A 555 -3.32 18.42 -23.34
C THR A 555 -2.52 18.89 -24.55
N GLU A 556 -2.70 20.15 -24.97
CA GLU A 556 -1.91 20.73 -26.08
C GLU A 556 -0.41 20.81 -25.75
N LEU A 557 -0.06 21.14 -24.51
CA LEU A 557 1.32 21.16 -24.04
C LEU A 557 1.98 19.76 -24.08
N TYR A 558 1.20 18.70 -23.83
CA TYR A 558 1.66 17.33 -24.01
C TYR A 558 1.80 16.96 -25.49
N GLU A 559 0.85 17.32 -26.34
CA GLU A 559 0.90 17.05 -27.79
C GLU A 559 2.08 17.75 -28.47
N LYS A 560 2.45 18.94 -27.97
CA LYS A 560 3.63 19.71 -28.41
C LYS A 560 4.95 19.24 -27.79
N TRP A 561 4.94 18.18 -26.97
CA TRP A 561 6.12 17.64 -26.29
C TRP A 561 6.85 18.66 -25.39
N ILE A 562 6.13 19.67 -24.88
CA ILE A 562 6.68 20.63 -23.92
C ILE A 562 6.76 19.98 -22.54
N TYR A 563 5.72 19.23 -22.15
CA TYR A 563 5.71 18.39 -20.96
C TYR A 563 5.69 16.92 -21.35
N VAL A 564 6.25 16.09 -20.48
CA VAL A 564 6.22 14.62 -20.61
C VAL A 564 5.47 14.05 -19.42
N ARG A 565 4.49 13.19 -19.72
CA ARG A 565 3.72 12.49 -18.70
C ARG A 565 4.37 11.14 -18.40
N ASN A 566 4.81 10.96 -17.17
CA ASN A 566 5.23 9.67 -16.62
C ASN A 566 4.20 9.22 -15.59
N GLU A 567 3.66 8.01 -15.74
CA GLU A 567 2.73 7.40 -14.80
C GLU A 567 3.44 6.38 -13.92
N ASP A 568 2.93 6.23 -12.69
CA ASP A 568 3.64 5.55 -11.63
C ASP A 568 2.68 4.96 -10.56
N PHE A 569 3.06 3.92 -9.79
CA PHE A 569 2.26 3.19 -8.78
C PHE A 569 2.84 3.11 -7.35
N ASN A 570 2.12 3.62 -6.33
CA ASN A 570 2.57 3.65 -4.93
C ASN A 570 1.86 2.55 -4.17
N TYR A 571 2.57 1.45 -3.95
CA TYR A 571 2.07 0.26 -3.27
C TYR A 571 1.85 0.44 -1.77
N GLU A 572 2.36 1.52 -1.19
CA GLU A 572 2.35 1.83 0.24
C GLU A 572 1.25 2.82 0.67
N ASP A 573 0.51 3.42 -0.27
CA ASP A 573 -0.48 4.45 0.04
C ASP A 573 -1.80 3.89 0.63
N ARG A 574 -2.56 4.77 1.30
CA ARG A 574 -3.86 4.45 1.89
C ARG A 574 -4.98 5.20 1.19
N CYS A 575 -5.87 4.44 0.57
CA CYS A 575 -7.13 4.96 0.06
C CYS A 575 -8.29 4.64 1.02
N LYS A 576 -9.27 5.54 1.14
CA LYS A 576 -10.53 5.23 1.83
C LYS A 576 -11.21 4.07 1.09
N LYS A 577 -11.47 2.95 1.78
CA LYS A 577 -12.22 1.83 1.20
C LYS A 577 -13.60 2.32 0.77
N ARG A 578 -13.87 2.32 -0.53
CA ARG A 578 -15.23 2.50 -1.03
C ARG A 578 -16.09 1.38 -0.47
N ARG A 579 -17.11 1.72 0.32
CA ARG A 579 -18.14 0.74 0.70
C ARG A 579 -18.78 0.28 -0.60
N LYS A 580 -18.60 -0.98 -0.96
CA LYS A 580 -19.44 -1.61 -1.99
C LYS A 580 -20.85 -1.55 -1.41
N SER A 581 -21.70 -0.68 -1.97
CA SER A 581 -23.13 -0.77 -1.76
C SER A 581 -23.56 -2.08 -2.43
N VAL A 582 -23.45 -3.18 -1.70
CA VAL A 582 -24.26 -4.35 -2.00
C VAL A 582 -25.68 -3.84 -1.82
N LEU A 583 -26.39 -3.62 -2.93
CA LEU A 583 -27.84 -3.54 -2.91
C LEU A 583 -28.32 -4.91 -2.44
N VAL A 584 -28.30 -5.12 -1.12
CA VAL A 584 -29.08 -6.17 -0.49
C VAL A 584 -30.51 -5.78 -0.83
N SER A 585 -31.11 -6.51 -1.77
CA SER A 585 -32.55 -6.45 -2.02
C SER A 585 -33.25 -7.13 -0.86
N GLY A 586 -33.11 -6.57 0.33
CA GLY A 586 -33.95 -6.85 1.48
C GLY A 586 -35.25 -6.07 1.31
N PRO A 587 -36.40 -6.59 1.77
CA PRO A 587 -37.64 -5.82 1.76
C PRO A 587 -37.43 -4.56 2.60
N LEU A 588 -37.65 -3.39 1.99
CA LEU A 588 -37.66 -2.12 2.71
C LEU A 588 -38.63 -2.21 3.91
N PRO A 589 -38.25 -1.78 5.13
CA PRO A 589 -39.21 -1.62 6.21
C PRO A 589 -40.19 -0.52 5.78
N TYR A 590 -41.44 -0.91 5.54
CA TYR A 590 -42.49 0.04 5.20
C TYR A 590 -42.64 1.06 6.34
N PRO A 591 -42.62 2.39 6.06
CA PRO A 591 -42.97 3.37 7.06
C PRO A 591 -44.46 3.19 7.39
N SER A 592 -44.74 3.01 8.68
CA SER A 592 -46.09 2.89 9.24
C SER A 592 -46.88 4.17 8.97
N THR A 593 -47.66 4.18 7.89
CA THR A 593 -48.75 5.14 7.73
C THR A 593 -49.98 4.60 8.49
N PRO A 594 -50.80 5.45 9.13
CA PRO A 594 -51.92 5.01 9.97
C PRO A 594 -53.09 4.37 9.22
N ILE A 595 -52.95 4.13 7.91
CA ILE A 595 -53.99 3.56 7.05
C ILE A 595 -53.91 2.02 7.03
N SER A 596 -52.80 1.41 7.49
CA SER A 596 -52.68 -0.06 7.61
C SER A 596 -53.45 -0.67 8.80
N ALA A 597 -54.13 0.15 9.61
CA ALA A 597 -54.90 -0.30 10.77
C ALA A 597 -56.28 -0.86 10.40
N PHE A 598 -56.81 -0.57 9.21
CA PHE A 598 -58.07 -1.14 8.72
C PHE A 598 -57.77 -2.26 7.73
N LYS A 599 -57.58 -3.50 8.23
CA LYS A 599 -57.60 -4.72 7.43
C LYS A 599 -59.02 -4.94 6.88
N ILE A 600 -59.38 -4.24 5.81
CA ILE A 600 -60.64 -4.45 5.03
C ILE A 600 -60.45 -5.55 3.96
N GLY A 601 -59.25 -6.15 3.86
CA GLY A 601 -58.93 -7.20 2.89
C GLY A 601 -59.88 -8.41 2.94
N TRP A 602 -60.33 -8.83 4.13
CA TRP A 602 -61.28 -9.94 4.27
C TRP A 602 -62.66 -9.62 3.67
N LEU A 603 -63.06 -8.34 3.63
CA LEU A 603 -64.32 -7.88 3.04
C LEU A 603 -64.25 -7.94 1.50
N PHE A 604 -63.09 -7.62 0.93
CA PHE A 604 -62.83 -7.78 -0.51
C PHE A 604 -62.70 -9.26 -0.90
N ASP A 605 -62.08 -10.10 -0.07
CA ASP A 605 -61.98 -11.54 -0.34
C ASP A 605 -63.34 -12.22 -0.23
N ILE A 606 -64.19 -11.90 0.76
CA ILE A 606 -65.53 -12.49 0.89
C ILE A 606 -66.44 -12.04 -0.26
N THR A 607 -66.39 -10.77 -0.65
CA THR A 607 -67.20 -10.27 -1.77
C THR A 607 -66.70 -10.82 -3.11
N ALA A 608 -65.40 -10.95 -3.32
CA ALA A 608 -64.83 -11.58 -4.51
C ALA A 608 -65.18 -13.08 -4.59
N TRP A 609 -65.06 -13.81 -3.48
CA TRP A 609 -65.44 -15.23 -3.44
C TRP A 609 -66.94 -15.46 -3.55
N SER A 610 -67.79 -14.56 -3.03
CA SER A 610 -69.25 -14.68 -3.22
C SER A 610 -69.66 -14.38 -4.66
N GLN A 611 -69.03 -13.39 -5.30
CA GLN A 611 -69.24 -13.07 -6.71
C GLN A 611 -68.77 -14.21 -7.62
N ILE A 612 -67.61 -14.81 -7.35
CA ILE A 612 -67.11 -15.98 -8.09
C ILE A 612 -68.01 -17.19 -7.89
N LYS A 613 -68.48 -17.46 -6.66
CA LYS A 613 -69.45 -18.54 -6.39
C LYS A 613 -70.78 -18.31 -7.10
N TYR A 614 -71.29 -17.08 -7.12
CA TYR A 614 -72.49 -16.72 -7.87
C TYR A 614 -72.29 -16.89 -9.38
N TRP A 615 -71.13 -16.49 -9.91
CA TRP A 615 -70.79 -16.64 -11.33
C TRP A 615 -70.67 -18.11 -11.73
N LEU A 616 -69.99 -18.94 -10.93
CA LEU A 616 -69.86 -20.38 -11.15
C LEU A 616 -71.22 -21.09 -11.04
N PHE A 617 -72.06 -20.73 -10.06
CA PHE A 617 -73.39 -21.33 -9.90
C PHE A 617 -74.33 -20.94 -11.06
N ARG A 618 -74.26 -19.68 -11.54
CA ARG A 618 -74.99 -19.22 -12.72
C ARG A 618 -74.51 -19.93 -13.99
N HIS A 619 -73.21 -20.18 -14.13
CA HIS A 619 -72.64 -20.91 -15.28
C HIS A 619 -73.03 -22.40 -15.25
N TYR A 620 -73.04 -23.03 -14.07
CA TYR A 620 -73.45 -24.44 -13.91
C TYR A 620 -74.97 -24.63 -14.11
N SER A 621 -75.78 -23.63 -13.76
CA SER A 621 -77.23 -23.59 -14.03
C SER A 621 -77.54 -23.39 -15.51
N LEU A 622 -76.78 -22.55 -16.22
CA LEU A 622 -76.92 -22.33 -17.67
C LEU A 622 -76.36 -23.48 -18.52
N ALA A 623 -75.38 -24.25 -18.02
CA ALA A 623 -74.82 -25.40 -18.72
C ALA A 623 -75.76 -26.64 -18.80
N LYS A 624 -76.95 -26.59 -18.19
CA LYS A 624 -77.99 -27.62 -18.30
C LYS A 624 -79.04 -27.37 -19.38
N VAL A 625 -78.98 -26.24 -20.10
CA VAL A 625 -79.79 -25.99 -21.29
C VAL A 625 -78.83 -25.87 -22.46
N GLY A 626 -78.75 -26.94 -23.25
CA GLY A 626 -77.83 -27.04 -24.37
C GLY A 626 -78.09 -25.96 -25.41
N HIS A 627 -77.04 -25.24 -25.79
CA HIS A 627 -76.76 -24.86 -27.17
C HIS A 627 -75.31 -24.37 -27.27
N MET A 628 -74.48 -25.16 -27.95
CA MET A 628 -73.21 -24.70 -28.53
C MET A 628 -73.50 -23.58 -29.53
N ASN A 629 -72.97 -22.37 -29.29
CA ASN A 629 -72.51 -21.40 -30.31
C ASN A 629 -72.22 -20.00 -29.71
N ALA A 630 -71.40 -19.92 -28.66
CA ALA A 630 -70.92 -18.63 -28.13
C ALA A 630 -69.46 -18.68 -27.63
N LEU A 631 -68.63 -19.55 -28.22
CA LEU A 631 -67.23 -19.73 -27.81
C LEU A 631 -66.24 -18.81 -28.54
N LEU A 632 -66.69 -17.89 -29.39
CA LEU A 632 -65.78 -17.09 -30.25
C LEU A 632 -65.68 -15.58 -29.90
N LEU A 633 -66.42 -15.08 -28.90
CA LEU A 633 -66.46 -13.63 -28.59
C LEU A 633 -65.90 -13.25 -27.20
N VAL A 634 -65.40 -14.22 -26.43
CA VAL A 634 -64.87 -13.98 -25.07
C VAL A 634 -63.33 -14.10 -25.01
N THR A 635 -62.69 -14.65 -26.05
CA THR A 635 -61.24 -14.79 -26.12
C THR A 635 -60.51 -13.49 -26.48
N GLU A 636 -61.16 -12.52 -27.14
CA GLU A 636 -60.52 -11.25 -27.50
C GLU A 636 -60.47 -10.23 -26.34
N ASN A 637 -61.46 -10.25 -25.42
CA ASN A 637 -61.50 -9.28 -24.31
C ASN A 637 -60.60 -9.65 -23.11
N LEU A 638 -60.19 -10.92 -22.99
CA LEU A 638 -59.28 -11.38 -21.93
C LEU A 638 -57.80 -11.05 -22.22
N VAL A 639 -57.42 -10.98 -23.49
CA VAL A 639 -56.04 -10.61 -23.90
C VAL A 639 -55.79 -9.11 -23.68
N HIS A 640 -56.79 -8.27 -23.94
CA HIS A 640 -56.69 -6.82 -23.70
C HIS A 640 -56.58 -6.44 -22.22
N LEU A 641 -57.30 -7.14 -21.32
CA LEU A 641 -57.21 -6.87 -19.88
C LEU A 641 -55.86 -7.31 -19.28
N CYS A 642 -55.28 -8.41 -19.77
CA CYS A 642 -53.95 -8.85 -19.35
C CYS A 642 -52.84 -7.90 -19.83
N PHE A 643 -52.94 -7.35 -21.04
CA PHE A 643 -51.93 -6.43 -21.57
C PHE A 643 -51.92 -5.09 -20.81
N VAL A 644 -53.09 -4.57 -20.42
CA VAL A 644 -53.19 -3.31 -19.66
C VAL A 644 -52.67 -3.45 -18.23
N MET A 645 -52.89 -4.60 -17.58
CA MET A 645 -52.35 -4.88 -16.24
C MET A 645 -50.82 -5.07 -16.25
N LEU A 646 -50.25 -5.72 -17.28
CA LEU A 646 -48.79 -5.84 -17.42
C LEU A 646 -48.12 -4.49 -17.71
N PHE A 647 -48.74 -3.62 -18.52
CA PHE A 647 -48.20 -2.29 -18.83
C PHE A 647 -48.18 -1.36 -17.62
N LEU A 648 -49.24 -1.40 -16.79
CA LEU A 648 -49.31 -0.61 -15.54
C LEU A 648 -48.31 -1.10 -14.48
N HIS A 649 -48.01 -2.40 -14.44
CA HIS A 649 -46.99 -2.93 -13.52
C HIS A 649 -45.56 -2.61 -14.00
N CYS A 650 -45.32 -2.54 -15.32
CA CYS A 650 -44.02 -2.20 -15.89
C CYS A 650 -43.70 -0.69 -15.79
N CYS A 651 -44.69 0.20 -15.98
CA CYS A 651 -44.49 1.66 -15.87
C CYS A 651 -44.19 2.14 -14.44
N ARG A 652 -44.59 1.41 -13.39
CA ARG A 652 -44.29 1.77 -12.00
C ARG A 652 -42.84 1.47 -11.59
N ARG A 653 -42.12 0.61 -12.33
CA ARG A 653 -40.70 0.28 -12.07
C ARG A 653 -39.70 1.25 -12.71
N LYS A 654 -40.06 1.97 -13.78
CA LYS A 654 -39.11 2.88 -14.49
C LYS A 654 -38.99 4.31 -13.94
N LYS A 655 -39.89 4.77 -13.05
CA LYS A 655 -39.85 6.15 -12.50
C LYS A 655 -38.94 6.37 -11.29
N LYS A 656 -38.17 5.36 -10.85
CA LYS A 656 -37.25 5.47 -9.69
C LYS A 656 -35.75 5.43 -10.04
N VAL A 657 -35.38 5.46 -11.32
CA VAL A 657 -33.98 5.34 -11.80
C VAL A 657 -33.39 6.68 -12.27
N PHE A 658 -34.11 7.79 -12.16
CA PHE A 658 -33.55 9.14 -12.39
C PHE A 658 -33.68 10.00 -11.13
N LYS A 659 -32.83 9.73 -10.15
CA LYS A 659 -32.33 10.65 -9.10
C LYS A 659 -31.30 9.91 -8.24
N SER A 660 -30.09 9.81 -8.78
CA SER A 660 -28.83 9.70 -8.04
C SER A 660 -27.71 10.17 -8.96
#